data_AF-A0A841BM52-F1
#
_entry.id   AF-A0A841BM52-F1
#
_cell.length_a   1.000
_cell.length_b   1.000
_cell.length_c   1.000
_cell.angle_alpha   90.00
_cell.angle_beta   90.00
_cell.angle_gamma   90.00
#
_symmetry.space_group_name_H-M   'P 1'
#
loop_
_entity.id
_entity.type
_entity.pdbx_description
1 polymer ?
#
loop_
_entity_poly.entity_id
_entity_poly.type
_entity_poly.pdbx_seq_one_letter_code
_entity_poly.pdbx_strand_id
1 'polypeptide(L)'
;MSIPALKRHRRWLTAAAASVVLVSSGIAIGTTPAQAAAPVSLSGAHWLWYPEGAPATGAPIGDRYFRKTFTAPSGTISEAQLVLTGDDTVDVWLNGTPIAGSTRATDSWKQGLYLDLQSALVVGGSNTLAIVARNTSASPAGLIGRVRIVGSSTLDLITDGSWKASQTSPAGWEQPGFNDGGWPTAADLGAYGMAPWNSDVIAPENTSASGLGVASATTEHRVNPLGVDAAKPRFGWKLSSAAPQRQGAYQVIVASTSALAGSNTGDVWDSGRVASATSVDVEYAGPALMTLRRYFWRVRVWDTQGRAGAWSGTQNFEMGLRAPGSEWQGAFIGQPVTSAGLTGSSWIWYPEGDPIAGLPPMTRFFRKTFSLASAPAGGSLVVTGDDTADVWVNGTQVSTSVRATDSWKQASVVDLSGRLRSGTNSIAISSQNTTQSPTGVIAQLTIPGFATVNTDASWKASQTNPSGWEQPGYNDSGWVAARALVTYGSGPWGANVLIGKVSPLVRKTFAVSKPVASARLLTTALGLHETRLNGAKVGSDVLAPGWTDYTKRLQYKVYDVTSQIQQGNNALGAWLGNGWFSGSLGMAGSQRYGTQPYYAAQLHLTFTDGTTSVVKTDSTWKTAAGPIRADDLYMGETVDARRAVTGWDSASFNDAAWGAVTVRTGTLPALVSQVDPGVTVQQQFTPIAVTQPQAGVWIFDMGQNFTGWNRLRVTGDAGTTVTMRHGEILNANGTLYTANLRVAGLATDRFTLAGTGGEEVFEPRFTVHGYRYVELTGFPGTPTASTVTGQAAWTSGSQLGTLTTSNAMLNQVQKAIVWGQRSNMLSIPTDCPNRDERLGWTGDIASFAATSTFNVDVAGFLDKFTDDLTDAQLANGAFTDTAPYVCCGAGTAGWGDAGVIVPYTLWQRYGDIAVVRDHFSNMTRWVDYLRSTAAADLIRDQGGYGDWLNVNDDTARNIISTAFFAHAARLVSEMAAATGHPSEATTYGNLANQIAAAFTSRFVSGDGTVAGNTQTGYVLALAFGLLPANLVGPAVNKLVAKVAASGGHLTVGFLGVENLLPVLADNGRADIAYQILLQPGFPGWGYMLSRGATTIWERWDGIRTDGSLNDVGMNSFNHYGLGSVGDFLYKQVGGLAPGSPGYKSLVVAPKVGGGLTSAKSAYETPYGQAVSDWTSSGGTLTLRVTIPVGTSAIVKVPASSAAAVTAPAQAVSFGYAAGAAVYHLPSGSYTFTTPA
;
A
#
# COMPACT_ATOMS: atom_id res chain seq x y z
N MET A 1 4.79 -27.59 -70.41
CA MET A 1 3.82 -27.15 -71.44
C MET A 1 2.78 -26.26 -70.77
N SER A 2 2.70 -25.01 -71.23
CA SER A 2 1.55 -24.07 -71.22
C SER A 2 0.90 -23.59 -69.89
N ILE A 3 1.45 -22.51 -69.31
CA ILE A 3 0.96 -21.08 -69.27
C ILE A 3 -0.57 -20.85 -69.19
N PRO A 4 -1.14 -19.88 -68.40
CA PRO A 4 -0.72 -18.45 -68.26
C PRO A 4 -0.60 -17.89 -66.82
N ALA A 5 0.27 -16.93 -66.43
CA ALA A 5 0.69 -15.59 -66.93
C ALA A 5 -0.09 -14.46 -66.20
N LEU A 6 0.45 -13.32 -65.72
CA LEU A 6 1.80 -12.77 -65.47
C LEU A 6 1.61 -11.35 -64.88
N LYS A 7 2.44 -10.95 -63.90
CA LYS A 7 3.04 -9.61 -63.64
C LYS A 7 3.20 -9.36 -62.12
N ARG A 8 4.34 -8.98 -61.56
CA ARG A 8 5.77 -8.96 -61.94
C ARG A 8 6.51 -8.75 -60.60
N HIS A 9 7.46 -9.62 -60.27
CA HIS A 9 8.38 -9.45 -59.14
C HIS A 9 9.67 -8.75 -59.61
N ARG A 10 10.34 -7.98 -58.73
CA ARG A 10 11.61 -8.39 -58.07
C ARG A 10 12.40 -7.21 -57.47
N ARG A 11 12.93 -7.51 -56.28
CA ARG A 11 14.28 -7.22 -55.73
C ARG A 11 14.66 -5.77 -55.42
N TRP A 12 15.06 -5.57 -54.17
CA TRP A 12 15.97 -4.50 -53.73
C TRP A 12 17.24 -5.13 -53.16
N LEU A 13 18.38 -4.63 -53.65
CA LEU A 13 19.75 -4.87 -53.23
C LEU A 13 20.31 -3.49 -52.82
N THR A 14 20.97 -3.43 -51.66
CA THR A 14 22.09 -2.54 -51.28
C THR A 14 22.08 -1.07 -51.69
N ALA A 15 22.04 -0.16 -50.70
CA ALA A 15 22.94 1.00 -50.62
C ALA A 15 22.91 1.58 -49.19
N ALA A 16 23.98 1.34 -48.43
CA ALA A 16 24.29 2.09 -47.23
C ALA A 16 24.90 3.44 -47.67
N ALA A 17 24.19 4.54 -47.40
CA ALA A 17 24.73 5.88 -47.53
C ALA A 17 25.10 6.38 -46.12
N ALA A 18 26.40 6.63 -45.92
CA ALA A 18 26.94 7.27 -44.76
C ALA A 18 26.50 8.75 -44.71
N SER A 19 25.63 9.08 -43.76
CA SER A 19 25.47 10.47 -43.29
C SER A 19 26.29 10.61 -42.02
N VAL A 20 27.49 11.17 -42.18
CA VAL A 20 28.31 11.67 -41.08
C VAL A 20 27.53 12.82 -40.42
N VAL A 21 26.85 12.55 -39.31
CA VAL A 21 26.39 13.59 -38.40
C VAL A 21 27.62 14.03 -37.61
N LEU A 22 28.13 15.21 -37.97
CA LEU A 22 29.05 15.97 -37.11
C LEU A 22 28.35 16.18 -35.77
N VAL A 23 28.75 15.39 -34.77
CA VAL A 23 28.50 15.70 -33.36
C VAL A 23 29.38 16.91 -33.05
N SER A 24 28.79 18.11 -33.17
CA SER A 24 29.36 19.28 -32.54
C SER A 24 29.31 19.06 -31.04
N SER A 25 30.47 18.82 -30.45
CA SER A 25 30.73 18.95 -29.02
C SER A 25 30.47 20.40 -28.64
N GLY A 26 29.20 20.72 -28.38
CA GLY A 26 28.80 21.93 -27.71
C GLY A 26 29.36 21.88 -26.30
N ILE A 27 30.50 22.52 -26.10
CA ILE A 27 30.96 22.95 -24.78
C ILE A 27 29.77 23.68 -24.17
N ALA A 28 29.23 23.16 -23.07
CA ALA A 28 28.23 23.85 -22.27
C ALA A 28 28.85 25.18 -21.85
N ILE A 29 28.47 26.26 -22.55
CA ILE A 29 28.78 27.61 -22.12
C ILE A 29 28.02 27.75 -20.82
N GLY A 30 28.75 27.75 -19.70
CA GLY A 30 28.19 28.03 -18.39
C GLY A 30 27.45 29.35 -18.48
N THR A 31 26.13 29.28 -18.45
CA THR A 31 25.31 30.48 -18.28
C THR A 31 25.60 30.96 -16.87
N THR A 32 26.35 32.05 -16.79
CA THR A 32 26.46 32.83 -15.56
C THR A 32 25.04 33.03 -15.03
N PRO A 33 24.76 32.73 -13.74
CA PRO A 33 23.44 32.93 -13.20
C PRO A 33 23.05 34.38 -13.45
N ALA A 34 21.92 34.61 -14.14
CA ALA A 34 21.38 35.94 -14.34
C ALA A 34 21.30 36.61 -12.97
N GLN A 35 22.08 37.67 -12.79
CA GLN A 35 22.04 38.48 -11.58
C GLN A 35 20.59 38.95 -11.39
N ALA A 36 20.05 38.81 -10.18
CA ALA A 36 18.69 39.25 -9.89
C ALA A 36 18.52 40.70 -10.34
N ALA A 37 17.57 40.95 -11.24
CA ALA A 37 17.30 42.31 -11.72
C ALA A 37 16.95 43.20 -10.53
N ALA A 38 17.41 44.45 -10.54
CA ALA A 38 17.08 45.40 -9.48
C ALA A 38 15.55 45.53 -9.36
N PRO A 39 15.00 45.68 -8.13
CA PRO A 39 13.56 45.86 -7.95
C PRO A 39 13.02 47.03 -8.77
N VAL A 40 11.89 46.84 -9.43
CA VAL A 40 11.21 47.90 -10.17
C VAL A 40 10.81 49.04 -9.22
N SER A 41 11.09 50.28 -9.63
CA SER A 41 10.77 51.46 -8.82
C SER A 41 9.25 51.69 -8.73
N LEU A 42 8.76 52.10 -7.55
CA LEU A 42 7.39 52.56 -7.33
C LEU A 42 7.08 53.92 -7.98
N SER A 43 8.05 54.56 -8.64
CA SER A 43 7.83 55.81 -9.38
C SER A 43 6.67 55.66 -10.37
N GLY A 44 5.68 56.56 -10.25
CA GLY A 44 4.46 56.57 -11.05
C GLY A 44 3.30 55.74 -10.49
N ALA A 45 3.53 54.91 -9.47
CA ALA A 45 2.45 54.23 -8.75
C ALA A 45 1.76 55.17 -7.76
N HIS A 46 0.48 54.91 -7.48
CA HIS A 46 -0.35 55.69 -6.59
C HIS A 46 -0.74 54.87 -5.34
N TRP A 47 -0.85 55.56 -4.20
CA TRP A 47 -1.42 55.00 -2.98
C TRP A 47 -2.93 54.85 -3.15
N LEU A 48 -3.43 53.67 -2.82
CA LEU A 48 -4.84 53.29 -2.95
C LEU A 48 -5.44 52.93 -1.60
N TRP A 49 -6.72 53.22 -1.43
CA TRP A 49 -7.49 52.62 -0.33
C TRP A 49 -8.93 52.32 -0.74
N TYR A 50 -9.69 51.71 0.17
CA TYR A 50 -11.13 51.64 0.00
C TYR A 50 -11.74 53.06 0.13
N PRO A 51 -12.75 53.43 -0.68
CA PRO A 51 -13.37 54.75 -0.63
C PRO A 51 -14.21 54.95 0.65
N GLU A 52 -13.53 55.25 1.76
CA GLU A 52 -14.11 55.58 3.06
C GLU A 52 -13.35 56.75 3.72
N GLY A 53 -14.07 57.69 4.34
CA GLY A 53 -13.46 58.76 5.12
C GLY A 53 -12.34 59.52 4.39
N ALA A 54 -11.22 59.76 5.09
CA ALA A 54 -10.03 60.43 4.56
C ALA A 54 -8.76 59.60 4.88
N PRO A 55 -8.49 58.51 4.12
CA PRO A 55 -7.50 57.49 4.48
C PRO A 55 -6.07 58.00 4.66
N ALA A 56 -5.69 59.09 3.98
CA ALA A 56 -4.38 59.72 4.13
C ALA A 56 -4.18 60.45 5.48
N THR A 57 -5.26 60.70 6.24
CA THR A 57 -5.22 61.35 7.56
C THR A 57 -5.65 60.42 8.70
N GLY A 58 -6.43 59.39 8.37
CA GLY A 58 -6.91 58.39 9.32
C GLY A 58 -7.94 57.49 8.65
N ALA A 59 -7.69 56.19 8.65
CA ALA A 59 -8.62 55.16 8.20
C ALA A 59 -9.08 54.29 9.39
N PRO A 60 -10.26 53.67 9.33
CA PRO A 60 -10.68 52.70 10.32
C PRO A 60 -9.71 51.51 10.41
N ILE A 61 -9.56 50.94 11.60
CA ILE A 61 -8.84 49.69 11.82
C ILE A 61 -9.54 48.56 11.05
N GLY A 62 -8.77 47.74 10.36
CA GLY A 62 -9.27 46.52 9.72
C GLY A 62 -8.67 46.25 8.34
N ASP A 63 -9.21 45.20 7.71
CA ASP A 63 -8.73 44.67 6.44
C ASP A 63 -9.48 45.34 5.27
N ARG A 64 -8.76 45.67 4.20
CA ARG A 64 -9.32 46.05 2.90
C ARG A 64 -8.76 45.14 1.83
N TYR A 65 -9.62 44.79 0.89
CA TYR A 65 -9.36 43.79 -0.14
C TYR A 65 -9.27 44.49 -1.48
N PHE A 66 -8.23 44.19 -2.25
CA PHE A 66 -7.96 44.81 -3.54
C PHE A 66 -7.80 43.74 -4.62
N ARG A 67 -8.28 44.05 -5.83
CA ARG A 67 -8.14 43.17 -6.98
C ARG A 67 -7.77 43.89 -8.26
N LYS A 68 -6.98 43.19 -9.08
CA LYS A 68 -6.67 43.54 -10.45
C LYS A 68 -6.47 42.30 -11.31
N THR A 69 -7.11 42.29 -12.48
CA THR A 69 -6.87 41.30 -13.53
C THR A 69 -5.99 41.89 -14.62
N PHE A 70 -5.05 41.11 -15.14
CA PHE A 70 -4.15 41.50 -16.22
C PHE A 70 -3.76 40.31 -17.08
N THR A 71 -3.31 40.54 -18.32
CA THR A 71 -2.80 39.49 -19.20
C THR A 71 -1.28 39.54 -19.25
N ALA A 72 -0.62 38.44 -18.89
CA ALA A 72 0.85 38.38 -18.96
C ALA A 72 1.31 38.30 -20.42
N PRO A 73 2.46 38.93 -20.78
CA PRO A 73 3.09 38.72 -22.07
C PRO A 73 3.30 37.23 -22.39
N SER A 74 3.27 36.87 -23.67
CA SER A 74 3.57 35.51 -24.14
C SER A 74 5.08 35.30 -24.31
N GLY A 75 5.48 34.06 -24.60
CA GLY A 75 6.89 33.71 -24.85
C GLY A 75 7.71 33.52 -23.57
N THR A 76 9.03 33.46 -23.71
CA THR A 76 9.94 33.30 -22.58
C THR A 76 9.96 34.56 -21.73
N ILE A 77 9.55 34.42 -20.46
CA ILE A 77 9.61 35.51 -19.49
C ILE A 77 11.05 35.65 -18.98
N SER A 78 11.65 36.82 -19.19
CA SER A 78 13.00 37.15 -18.69
C SER A 78 12.96 37.89 -17.35
N GLU A 79 11.83 38.54 -17.04
CA GLU A 79 11.61 39.30 -15.81
C GLU A 79 10.12 39.25 -15.45
N ALA A 80 9.81 39.04 -14.18
CA ALA A 80 8.44 39.10 -13.66
C ALA A 80 8.47 39.58 -12.20
N GLN A 81 8.44 40.90 -12.01
CA GLN A 81 8.59 41.52 -10.70
C GLN A 81 7.25 42.07 -10.19
N LEU A 82 7.05 41.99 -8.89
CA LEU A 82 6.07 42.76 -8.15
C LEU A 82 6.75 43.43 -6.96
N VAL A 83 6.73 44.77 -6.93
CA VAL A 83 7.08 45.54 -5.74
C VAL A 83 5.79 46.12 -5.16
N LEU A 84 5.50 45.84 -3.90
CA LEU A 84 4.33 46.40 -3.23
C LEU A 84 4.55 46.65 -1.75
N THR A 85 3.70 47.48 -1.16
CA THR A 85 3.58 47.59 0.29
C THR A 85 2.21 48.13 0.65
N GLY A 86 1.81 48.01 1.91
CA GLY A 86 0.61 48.67 2.41
C GLY A 86 0.72 48.99 3.88
N ASP A 87 0.13 50.11 4.27
CA ASP A 87 0.13 50.68 5.61
C ASP A 87 -1.07 50.15 6.40
N ASP A 88 -0.89 49.25 7.38
CA ASP A 88 0.38 48.82 8.00
C ASP A 88 1.00 47.55 7.42
N THR A 89 0.19 46.61 6.92
CA THR A 89 0.64 45.28 6.45
C THR A 89 -0.12 44.80 5.22
N VAL A 90 0.47 43.85 4.47
CA VAL A 90 -0.15 43.25 3.27
C VAL A 90 0.00 41.73 3.19
N ASP A 91 -0.94 41.08 2.49
CA ASP A 91 -0.87 39.69 2.03
C ASP A 91 -1.29 39.61 0.55
N VAL A 92 -0.64 38.74 -0.22
CA VAL A 92 -0.75 38.71 -1.68
C VAL A 92 -1.01 37.30 -2.19
N TRP A 93 -2.03 37.20 -3.06
CA TRP A 93 -2.34 36.03 -3.85
C TRP A 93 -2.21 36.36 -5.34
N LEU A 94 -1.61 35.43 -6.08
CA LEU A 94 -1.64 35.42 -7.53
C LEU A 94 -2.38 34.18 -7.98
N ASN A 95 -3.46 34.36 -8.74
CA ASN A 95 -4.29 33.29 -9.26
C ASN A 95 -4.81 32.34 -8.17
N GLY A 96 -5.27 32.89 -7.04
CA GLY A 96 -5.72 32.13 -5.87
C GLY A 96 -4.61 31.48 -5.06
N THR A 97 -3.35 31.56 -5.51
CA THR A 97 -2.19 31.00 -4.78
C THR A 97 -1.55 32.08 -3.91
N PRO A 98 -1.43 31.88 -2.59
CA PRO A 98 -0.69 32.79 -1.70
C PRO A 98 0.80 32.82 -2.08
N ILE A 99 1.35 34.00 -2.34
CA ILE A 99 2.74 34.18 -2.78
C ILE A 99 3.60 34.94 -1.77
N ALA A 100 3.01 35.82 -0.94
CA ALA A 100 3.74 36.58 0.09
C ALA A 100 2.84 37.23 1.15
N GLY A 101 3.45 37.66 2.25
CA GLY A 101 2.87 38.59 3.20
C GLY A 101 3.96 39.40 3.91
N SER A 102 3.65 40.63 4.32
CA SER A 102 4.58 41.48 5.04
C SER A 102 4.71 41.07 6.51
N THR A 103 5.84 41.43 7.13
CA THR A 103 6.06 41.20 8.55
C THR A 103 5.00 41.90 9.37
N ARG A 104 4.45 41.24 10.40
CA ARG A 104 3.46 41.84 11.30
C ARG A 104 4.18 42.70 12.36
N ALA A 105 4.63 43.89 11.97
CA ALA A 105 5.33 44.85 12.81
C ALA A 105 4.85 46.29 12.49
N THR A 106 5.03 47.21 13.45
CA THR A 106 4.77 48.64 13.23
C THR A 106 5.62 49.18 12.08
N ASP A 107 5.07 50.07 11.26
CA ASP A 107 5.74 50.64 10.08
C ASP A 107 6.26 49.60 9.08
N SER A 108 5.66 48.39 9.02
CA SER A 108 6.11 47.36 8.06
C SER A 108 5.99 47.85 6.62
N TRP A 109 5.12 48.82 6.37
CA TRP A 109 4.91 49.43 5.07
C TRP A 109 6.16 50.12 4.49
N LYS A 110 7.07 50.59 5.35
CA LYS A 110 8.36 51.18 4.91
C LYS A 110 9.29 50.13 4.29
N GLN A 111 9.02 48.85 4.50
CA GLN A 111 9.75 47.75 3.88
C GLN A 111 8.90 47.14 2.76
N GLY A 112 9.18 47.51 1.52
CA GLY A 112 8.49 46.95 0.37
C GLY A 112 8.68 45.44 0.27
N LEU A 113 7.66 44.74 -0.19
CA LEU A 113 7.78 43.37 -0.69
C LEU A 113 8.30 43.42 -2.12
N TYR A 114 9.31 42.61 -2.42
CA TYR A 114 9.71 42.28 -3.79
C TYR A 114 9.39 40.81 -4.04
N LEU A 115 8.72 40.51 -5.15
CA LEU A 115 8.33 39.16 -5.54
C LEU A 115 8.73 38.87 -6.98
N ASP A 116 9.37 37.73 -7.17
CA ASP A 116 9.52 37.08 -8.48
C ASP A 116 8.27 36.24 -8.75
N LEU A 117 7.46 36.71 -9.69
CA LEU A 117 6.18 36.09 -10.05
C LEU A 117 6.31 34.94 -11.04
N GLN A 118 7.50 34.69 -11.58
CA GLN A 118 7.68 33.81 -12.75
C GLN A 118 7.11 32.40 -12.55
N SER A 119 7.18 31.85 -11.33
CA SER A 119 6.68 30.51 -11.01
C SER A 119 5.16 30.39 -10.84
N ALA A 120 4.45 31.51 -10.71
CA ALA A 120 3.01 31.56 -10.44
C ALA A 120 2.19 32.23 -11.55
N LEU A 121 2.86 32.75 -12.59
CA LEU A 121 2.22 33.37 -13.75
C LEU A 121 1.64 32.35 -14.72
N VAL A 122 0.43 32.63 -15.20
CA VAL A 122 -0.12 32.02 -16.42
C VAL A 122 0.40 32.83 -17.62
N VAL A 123 1.49 32.37 -18.24
CA VAL A 123 2.15 33.04 -19.37
C VAL A 123 1.22 33.12 -20.58
N GLY A 124 1.13 34.29 -21.20
CA GLY A 124 0.19 34.54 -22.32
C GLY A 124 -1.29 34.49 -21.95
N GLY A 125 -1.63 34.31 -20.67
CA GLY A 125 -2.99 34.17 -20.18
C GLY A 125 -3.40 35.27 -19.18
N SER A 126 -4.67 35.19 -18.76
CA SER A 126 -5.22 36.07 -17.74
C SER A 126 -4.70 35.68 -16.35
N ASN A 127 -4.32 36.69 -15.57
CA ASN A 127 -3.83 36.57 -14.21
C ASN A 127 -4.62 37.49 -13.29
N THR A 128 -4.83 37.08 -12.05
CA THR A 128 -5.51 37.87 -11.01
C THR A 128 -4.56 38.09 -9.84
N LEU A 129 -4.32 39.37 -9.52
CA LEU A 129 -3.65 39.79 -8.31
C LEU A 129 -4.71 40.20 -7.28
N ALA A 130 -4.68 39.53 -6.14
CA ALA A 130 -5.58 39.75 -5.01
C ALA A 130 -4.74 40.10 -3.77
N ILE A 131 -5.07 41.22 -3.12
CA ILE A 131 -4.26 41.77 -2.04
C ILE A 131 -5.18 42.09 -0.85
N VAL A 132 -4.75 41.72 0.35
CA VAL A 132 -5.31 42.26 1.59
C VAL A 132 -4.32 43.28 2.13
N ALA A 133 -4.78 44.50 2.37
CA ALA A 133 -4.03 45.48 3.16
C ALA A 133 -4.75 45.71 4.49
N ARG A 134 -4.00 45.71 5.59
CA ARG A 134 -4.54 45.79 6.94
C ARG A 134 -3.98 46.99 7.66
N ASN A 135 -4.88 47.86 8.10
CA ASN A 135 -4.59 48.96 9.00
C ASN A 135 -4.76 48.47 10.45
N THR A 136 -3.70 48.53 11.26
CA THR A 136 -3.71 47.96 12.61
C THR A 136 -4.00 48.99 13.69
N SER A 137 -3.98 50.28 13.34
CA SER A 137 -4.33 51.38 14.25
C SER A 137 -5.20 52.41 13.55
N ALA A 138 -5.76 53.37 14.28
CA ALA A 138 -6.50 54.48 13.67
C ALA A 138 -5.50 55.50 13.09
N SER A 139 -4.74 55.09 12.07
CA SER A 139 -3.67 55.82 11.39
C SER A 139 -3.99 56.00 9.90
N PRO A 140 -3.18 56.77 9.15
CA PRO A 140 -3.20 56.71 7.70
C PRO A 140 -3.12 55.26 7.19
N ALA A 141 -3.80 54.98 6.07
CA ALA A 141 -3.77 53.65 5.44
C ALA A 141 -3.75 53.76 3.92
N GLY A 142 -2.98 52.89 3.28
CA GLY A 142 -2.81 52.89 1.84
C GLY A 142 -2.12 51.61 1.34
N LEU A 143 -2.37 51.25 0.08
CA LEU A 143 -1.71 50.20 -0.68
C LEU A 143 -1.01 50.82 -1.88
N ILE A 144 0.26 50.50 -2.11
CA ILE A 144 0.99 50.93 -3.31
C ILE A 144 1.77 49.77 -3.91
N GLY A 145 1.86 49.70 -5.23
CA GLY A 145 2.62 48.65 -5.90
C GLY A 145 2.77 48.80 -7.40
N ARG A 146 3.65 47.99 -7.97
CA ARG A 146 3.94 47.91 -9.40
C ARG A 146 4.33 46.50 -9.79
N VAL A 147 3.72 46.00 -10.86
CA VAL A 147 4.07 44.75 -11.55
C VAL A 147 4.76 45.08 -12.85
N ARG A 148 5.94 44.49 -13.09
CA ARG A 148 6.66 44.59 -14.36
C ARG A 148 6.97 43.19 -14.88
N ILE A 149 6.48 42.86 -16.08
CA ILE A 149 6.72 41.55 -16.70
C ILE A 149 7.28 41.78 -18.11
N VAL A 150 8.40 41.13 -18.43
CA VAL A 150 9.09 41.22 -19.72
C VAL A 150 9.10 39.85 -20.38
N GLY A 151 8.44 39.76 -21.55
CA GLY A 151 8.42 38.59 -22.43
C GLY A 151 8.48 39.03 -23.89
N SER A 152 7.54 38.56 -24.72
CA SER A 152 7.37 39.07 -26.09
C SER A 152 7.02 40.57 -26.15
N SER A 153 6.44 41.10 -25.08
CA SER A 153 6.20 42.52 -24.80
C SER A 153 6.49 42.81 -23.33
N THR A 154 6.51 44.10 -22.96
CA THR A 154 6.59 44.51 -21.54
C THR A 154 5.20 44.91 -21.05
N LEU A 155 4.74 44.26 -19.98
CA LEU A 155 3.62 44.72 -19.17
C LEU A 155 4.16 45.53 -17.99
N ASP A 156 3.60 46.71 -17.79
CA ASP A 156 3.91 47.59 -16.67
C ASP A 156 2.60 48.06 -16.05
N LEU A 157 2.24 47.46 -14.91
CA LEU A 157 0.97 47.65 -14.22
C LEU A 157 1.24 48.30 -12.86
N ILE A 158 0.65 49.46 -12.61
CA ILE A 158 0.77 50.20 -11.36
C ILE A 158 -0.52 50.13 -10.53
N THR A 159 -0.41 50.41 -9.24
CA THR A 159 -1.57 50.78 -8.42
C THR A 159 -2.07 52.17 -8.81
N ASP A 160 -3.33 52.26 -9.23
CA ASP A 160 -4.03 53.49 -9.62
C ASP A 160 -5.54 53.34 -9.37
N GLY A 161 -6.33 54.38 -9.66
CA GLY A 161 -7.79 54.37 -9.49
C GLY A 161 -8.56 53.31 -10.32
N SER A 162 -7.89 52.53 -11.17
CA SER A 162 -8.51 51.46 -11.96
C SER A 162 -8.58 50.11 -11.24
N TRP A 163 -8.09 50.04 -10.00
CA TRP A 163 -8.20 48.87 -9.13
C TRP A 163 -9.57 48.77 -8.46
N LYS A 164 -9.97 47.55 -8.09
CA LYS A 164 -11.20 47.28 -7.33
C LYS A 164 -10.89 47.12 -5.85
N ALA A 165 -11.78 47.62 -4.98
CA ALA A 165 -11.62 47.53 -3.53
C ALA A 165 -12.90 47.10 -2.81
N SER A 166 -12.76 46.39 -1.69
CA SER A 166 -13.86 45.96 -0.81
C SER A 166 -13.48 46.02 0.66
N GLN A 167 -14.47 46.25 1.54
CA GLN A 167 -14.36 46.13 3.00
C GLN A 167 -14.58 44.69 3.50
N THR A 168 -15.02 43.79 2.62
CA THR A 168 -15.36 42.41 2.97
C THR A 168 -14.62 41.42 2.08
N SER A 169 -14.41 40.20 2.59
CA SER A 169 -13.88 39.04 1.86
C SER A 169 -14.97 38.02 1.56
N PRO A 170 -15.76 38.18 0.48
CA PRO A 170 -16.60 37.11 -0.01
C PRO A 170 -15.78 35.84 -0.28
N ALA A 171 -16.40 34.67 -0.14
CA ALA A 171 -15.72 33.40 -0.41
C ALA A 171 -15.16 33.35 -1.84
N GLY A 172 -13.89 32.95 -1.99
CA GLY A 172 -13.22 32.81 -3.28
C GLY A 172 -12.85 34.13 -3.97
N TRP A 173 -12.89 35.27 -3.25
CA TRP A 173 -12.52 36.57 -3.79
C TRP A 173 -11.10 36.60 -4.39
N GLU A 174 -10.19 35.75 -3.93
CA GLU A 174 -8.82 35.64 -4.42
C GLU A 174 -8.66 34.86 -5.73
N GLN A 175 -9.72 34.18 -6.20
CA GLN A 175 -9.68 33.28 -7.35
C GLN A 175 -9.83 34.00 -8.70
N PRO A 176 -9.17 33.54 -9.79
CA PRO A 176 -9.23 34.16 -11.12
C PRO A 176 -10.64 34.40 -11.70
N GLY A 177 -11.62 33.60 -11.29
CA GLY A 177 -12.99 33.66 -11.80
C GLY A 177 -13.99 34.46 -10.96
N PHE A 178 -13.60 34.99 -9.80
CA PHE A 178 -14.57 35.71 -8.97
C PHE A 178 -14.99 37.05 -9.59
N ASN A 179 -16.29 37.33 -9.54
CA ASN A 179 -16.90 38.53 -10.11
C ASN A 179 -16.80 39.70 -9.13
N ASP A 180 -15.84 40.60 -9.37
CA ASP A 180 -15.63 41.85 -8.63
C ASP A 180 -16.37 43.05 -9.23
N GLY A 181 -17.30 42.83 -10.17
CA GLY A 181 -18.06 43.90 -10.82
C GLY A 181 -18.88 44.76 -9.84
N GLY A 182 -19.29 44.19 -8.70
CA GLY A 182 -19.97 44.89 -7.62
C GLY A 182 -19.04 45.68 -6.69
N TRP A 183 -17.72 45.56 -6.83
CA TRP A 183 -16.77 46.30 -6.00
C TRP A 183 -16.58 47.72 -6.55
N PRO A 184 -16.58 48.76 -5.69
CA PRO A 184 -16.20 50.10 -6.12
C PRO A 184 -14.75 50.12 -6.61
N THR A 185 -14.42 51.13 -7.41
CA THR A 185 -13.01 51.46 -7.69
C THR A 185 -12.33 51.92 -6.41
N ALA A 186 -11.05 51.58 -6.25
CA ALA A 186 -10.24 52.08 -5.15
C ALA A 186 -10.14 53.61 -5.20
N ALA A 187 -10.10 54.24 -4.02
CA ALA A 187 -9.80 55.65 -3.92
C ALA A 187 -8.31 55.87 -4.20
N ASP A 188 -8.01 56.70 -5.20
CA ASP A 188 -6.66 57.17 -5.50
C ASP A 188 -6.30 58.29 -4.50
N LEU A 189 -5.36 58.02 -3.61
CA LEU A 189 -4.92 58.95 -2.58
C LEU A 189 -3.84 59.90 -3.08
N GLY A 190 -3.11 59.51 -4.14
CA GLY A 190 -2.05 60.28 -4.78
C GLY A 190 -0.78 59.47 -5.07
N ALA A 191 0.13 60.07 -5.84
CA ALA A 191 1.35 59.42 -6.34
C ALA A 191 2.39 59.14 -5.23
N TYR A 192 3.26 58.16 -5.47
CA TYR A 192 4.45 57.91 -4.66
C TYR A 192 5.25 59.20 -4.43
N GLY A 193 5.62 59.51 -3.18
CA GLY A 193 6.22 60.78 -2.79
C GLY A 193 5.29 61.74 -2.04
N MET A 194 3.97 61.47 -1.98
CA MET A 194 3.02 62.31 -1.24
C MET A 194 3.06 62.09 0.28
N ALA A 195 2.73 63.11 1.08
CA ALA A 195 2.49 62.96 2.51
C ALA A 195 1.21 62.13 2.79
N PRO A 196 1.16 61.30 3.84
CA PRO A 196 2.15 61.14 4.92
C PRO A 196 3.28 60.15 4.62
N TRP A 197 3.22 59.38 3.51
CA TRP A 197 4.16 58.29 3.23
C TRP A 197 5.49 58.72 2.59
N ASN A 198 5.52 59.88 1.94
CA ASN A 198 6.65 60.44 1.20
C ASN A 198 7.28 59.39 0.27
N SER A 199 8.62 59.28 0.27
CA SER A 199 9.38 58.25 -0.45
C SER A 199 10.02 57.25 0.53
N ASP A 200 9.36 56.98 1.65
CA ASP A 200 9.91 56.19 2.75
C ASP A 200 9.79 54.67 2.54
N VAL A 201 9.28 54.24 1.38
CA VAL A 201 9.23 52.81 1.02
C VAL A 201 10.60 52.38 0.49
N ILE A 202 11.28 51.58 1.29
CA ILE A 202 12.57 50.97 0.96
C ILE A 202 12.28 49.68 0.19
N ALA A 203 12.78 49.60 -1.05
CA ALA A 203 12.78 48.34 -1.79
C ALA A 203 13.76 47.35 -1.13
N PRO A 204 13.39 46.08 -0.95
CA PRO A 204 14.21 45.12 -0.22
C PRO A 204 15.48 44.73 -1.01
N GLU A 205 16.57 44.46 -0.30
CA GLU A 205 17.81 43.94 -0.90
C GLU A 205 17.63 42.48 -1.36
N ASN A 206 17.53 42.28 -2.67
CA ASN A 206 17.41 40.97 -3.31
C ASN A 206 18.76 40.29 -3.59
N THR A 207 19.87 40.84 -3.11
CA THR A 207 21.23 40.28 -3.23
C THR A 207 21.64 39.40 -2.05
N SER A 208 20.88 39.41 -0.95
CA SER A 208 21.13 38.60 0.24
C SER A 208 20.79 37.13 0.03
N ALA A 209 21.45 36.23 0.77
CA ALA A 209 21.11 34.81 0.76
C ALA A 209 19.73 34.58 1.42
N SER A 210 18.94 33.66 0.87
CA SER A 210 17.65 33.30 1.46
C SER A 210 17.85 32.48 2.74
N GLY A 211 16.99 32.72 3.73
CA GLY A 211 16.83 31.84 4.89
C GLY A 211 16.07 30.53 4.58
N LEU A 212 15.56 30.37 3.35
CA LEU A 212 14.91 29.15 2.89
C LEU A 212 15.96 28.09 2.52
N GLY A 213 15.87 26.92 3.14
CA GLY A 213 16.75 25.79 2.91
C GLY A 213 16.00 24.49 2.64
N VAL A 214 16.76 23.43 2.39
CA VAL A 214 16.27 22.06 2.18
C VAL A 214 16.56 21.22 3.42
N ALA A 215 15.51 20.75 4.09
CA ALA A 215 15.59 19.95 5.32
C ALA A 215 15.91 18.48 5.04
N SER A 216 15.25 17.90 4.05
CA SER A 216 15.42 16.51 3.63
C SER A 216 15.07 16.36 2.16
N ALA A 217 15.61 15.33 1.51
CA ALA A 217 15.38 15.07 0.10
C ALA A 217 15.29 13.56 -0.17
N THR A 218 14.50 13.20 -1.19
CA THR A 218 14.15 11.83 -1.55
C THR A 218 14.19 11.62 -3.06
N THR A 219 14.41 10.39 -3.49
CA THR A 219 14.19 9.92 -4.86
C THR A 219 13.14 8.82 -4.82
N GLU A 220 12.09 8.89 -5.66
CA GLU A 220 10.96 7.95 -5.61
C GLU A 220 10.40 7.77 -4.19
N HIS A 221 10.18 8.90 -3.50
CA HIS A 221 9.74 8.98 -2.09
C HIS A 221 10.65 8.29 -1.04
N ARG A 222 11.84 7.82 -1.44
CA ARG A 222 12.78 7.11 -0.57
C ARG A 222 14.07 7.89 -0.35
N VAL A 223 14.68 7.69 0.82
CA VAL A 223 16.01 8.22 1.11
C VAL A 223 17.05 7.27 0.52
N ASN A 224 17.87 7.78 -0.41
CA ASN A 224 18.96 7.06 -1.05
C ASN A 224 18.61 5.65 -1.57
N PRO A 225 17.57 5.50 -2.41
CA PRO A 225 17.10 4.19 -2.87
C PRO A 225 18.14 3.47 -3.73
N LEU A 226 18.16 2.14 -3.58
CA LEU A 226 18.94 1.21 -4.39
C LEU A 226 17.97 0.39 -5.28
N GLY A 227 18.32 0.25 -6.55
CA GLY A 227 17.50 -0.50 -7.51
C GLY A 227 16.35 0.33 -8.09
N VAL A 228 16.52 1.62 -8.35
CA VAL A 228 15.49 2.43 -9.02
C VAL A 228 15.38 2.03 -10.49
N ASP A 229 14.19 1.66 -10.97
CA ASP A 229 13.93 1.32 -12.37
C ASP A 229 13.11 2.38 -13.13
N ALA A 230 12.54 3.37 -12.42
CA ALA A 230 11.94 4.55 -13.03
C ALA A 230 12.91 5.19 -14.04
N ALA A 231 12.44 5.39 -15.28
CA ALA A 231 13.27 5.95 -16.36
C ALA A 231 13.66 7.40 -16.11
N LYS A 232 12.76 8.13 -15.44
CA LYS A 232 12.94 9.50 -14.99
C LYS A 232 12.66 9.53 -13.49
N PRO A 233 13.65 9.16 -12.64
CA PRO A 233 13.46 9.18 -11.21
C PRO A 233 12.96 10.54 -10.73
N ARG A 234 12.02 10.53 -9.80
CA ARG A 234 11.35 11.70 -9.24
C ARG A 234 12.06 12.16 -7.98
N PHE A 235 12.40 13.43 -7.91
CA PHE A 235 13.01 14.07 -6.75
C PHE A 235 11.96 14.78 -5.91
N GLY A 236 12.07 14.64 -4.59
CA GLY A 236 11.29 15.39 -3.62
C GLY A 236 12.18 16.04 -2.58
N TRP A 237 11.78 17.19 -2.05
CA TRP A 237 12.47 17.86 -0.94
C TRP A 237 11.53 18.65 -0.03
N LYS A 238 11.79 18.53 1.27
CA LYS A 238 11.10 19.30 2.32
C LYS A 238 11.90 20.57 2.59
N LEU A 239 11.18 21.67 2.79
CA LEU A 239 11.79 22.98 3.03
C LEU A 239 11.93 23.28 4.52
N SER A 240 12.91 24.10 4.88
CA SER A 240 13.09 24.63 6.24
C SER A 240 13.30 26.14 6.19
N SER A 241 12.68 26.86 7.12
CA SER A 241 12.84 28.31 7.29
C SER A 241 12.32 28.71 8.68
N ALA A 242 12.94 29.73 9.29
CA ALA A 242 12.43 30.35 10.52
C ALA A 242 11.22 31.27 10.25
N ALA A 243 11.15 31.83 9.03
CA ALA A 243 10.07 32.69 8.57
C ALA A 243 9.07 31.92 7.68
N PRO A 244 7.82 32.39 7.52
CA PRO A 244 6.83 31.80 6.63
C PRO A 244 7.21 32.01 5.15
N GLN A 245 8.08 31.14 4.62
CA GLN A 245 8.67 31.27 3.29
C GLN A 245 8.14 30.20 2.33
N ARG A 246 8.25 30.48 1.03
CA ARG A 246 7.85 29.59 -0.07
C ARG A 246 8.95 29.55 -1.12
N GLN A 247 9.03 28.42 -1.81
CA GLN A 247 9.90 28.27 -2.97
C GLN A 247 9.33 29.02 -4.17
N GLY A 248 10.15 29.87 -4.80
CA GLY A 248 9.88 30.47 -6.10
C GLY A 248 10.63 29.81 -7.26
N ALA A 249 11.78 29.18 -6.99
CA ALA A 249 12.53 28.42 -8.00
C ALA A 249 13.37 27.31 -7.36
N TYR A 250 13.86 26.37 -8.17
CA TYR A 250 14.83 25.37 -7.75
C TYR A 250 15.93 25.17 -8.79
N GLN A 251 17.02 24.50 -8.39
CA GLN A 251 18.01 23.95 -9.29
C GLN A 251 18.47 22.61 -8.73
N VAL A 252 18.37 21.56 -9.56
CA VAL A 252 18.87 20.22 -9.27
C VAL A 252 20.13 19.98 -10.09
N ILE A 253 21.15 19.42 -9.44
CA ILE A 253 22.31 18.85 -10.11
C ILE A 253 22.37 17.36 -9.84
N VAL A 254 22.73 16.59 -10.86
CA VAL A 254 23.02 15.16 -10.78
C VAL A 254 24.43 14.94 -11.32
N ALA A 255 25.21 14.20 -10.56
CA ALA A 255 26.61 13.95 -10.81
C ALA A 255 26.93 12.46 -10.78
N SER A 256 27.99 12.08 -11.48
CA SER A 256 28.48 10.70 -11.54
C SER A 256 29.26 10.27 -10.30
N THR A 257 29.75 11.23 -9.50
CA THR A 257 30.50 10.98 -8.26
C THR A 257 30.07 11.92 -7.14
N SER A 258 30.27 11.49 -5.89
CA SER A 258 29.97 12.33 -4.73
C SER A 258 30.84 13.59 -4.66
N ALA A 259 32.08 13.54 -5.17
CA ALA A 259 32.99 14.67 -5.17
C ALA A 259 32.50 15.79 -6.10
N LEU A 260 32.05 15.44 -7.30
CA LEU A 260 31.47 16.39 -8.27
C LEU A 260 30.18 17.02 -7.75
N ALA A 261 29.28 16.23 -7.16
CA ALA A 261 28.11 16.78 -6.48
C ALA A 261 28.51 17.72 -5.32
N GLY A 262 29.53 17.34 -4.54
CA GLY A 262 30.08 18.15 -3.44
C GLY A 262 30.63 19.51 -3.90
N SER A 263 31.21 19.60 -5.10
CA SER A 263 31.67 20.84 -5.73
C SER A 263 30.57 21.57 -6.53
N ASN A 264 29.30 21.19 -6.38
CA ASN A 264 28.15 21.72 -7.10
C ASN A 264 28.25 21.56 -8.63
N THR A 265 28.88 20.48 -9.10
CA THR A 265 29.08 20.18 -10.51
C THR A 265 28.18 19.02 -10.93
N GLY A 266 27.15 19.29 -11.72
CA GLY A 266 26.26 18.29 -12.30
C GLY A 266 26.74 17.79 -13.66
N ASP A 267 27.75 16.91 -13.69
CA ASP A 267 28.29 16.36 -14.95
C ASP A 267 27.31 15.45 -15.70
N VAL A 268 26.27 14.95 -15.03
CA VAL A 268 25.21 14.15 -15.63
C VAL A 268 24.02 15.02 -16.02
N TRP A 269 23.56 15.87 -15.11
CA TRP A 269 22.46 16.81 -15.35
C TRP A 269 22.58 18.04 -14.46
N ASP A 270 22.26 19.19 -15.02
CA ASP A 270 22.02 20.43 -14.29
C ASP A 270 20.74 21.05 -14.86
N SER A 271 19.71 21.20 -14.02
CA SER A 271 18.44 21.78 -14.45
C SER A 271 18.53 23.27 -14.77
N GLY A 272 19.61 23.95 -14.34
CA GLY A 272 19.63 25.39 -14.19
C GLY A 272 18.58 25.87 -13.18
N ARG A 273 18.39 27.18 -13.09
CA ARG A 273 17.31 27.78 -12.29
C ARG A 273 15.97 27.55 -12.99
N VAL A 274 15.11 26.72 -12.41
CA VAL A 274 13.75 26.46 -12.88
C VAL A 274 12.76 27.23 -12.02
N ALA A 275 12.06 28.19 -12.61
CA ALA A 275 11.01 28.95 -11.94
C ALA A 275 9.79 28.04 -11.69
N SER A 276 9.68 27.54 -10.45
CA SER A 276 8.64 26.61 -10.04
C SER A 276 8.55 26.53 -8.52
N ALA A 277 7.32 26.48 -8.00
CA ALA A 277 7.02 26.26 -6.59
C ALA A 277 6.92 24.76 -6.20
N THR A 278 7.14 23.85 -7.17
CA THR A 278 7.07 22.40 -6.99
C THR A 278 8.30 21.88 -6.25
N SER A 279 8.07 21.02 -5.25
CA SER A 279 9.13 20.37 -4.47
C SER A 279 8.83 18.89 -4.18
N VAL A 280 7.81 18.34 -4.82
CA VAL A 280 7.37 16.95 -4.75
C VAL A 280 7.27 16.46 -6.18
N ASP A 281 7.74 15.24 -6.43
CA ASP A 281 7.70 14.57 -7.74
C ASP A 281 8.30 15.37 -8.91
N VAL A 282 9.43 16.04 -8.66
CA VAL A 282 10.19 16.71 -9.70
C VAL A 282 10.93 15.67 -10.54
N GLU A 283 10.42 15.38 -11.73
CA GLU A 283 11.01 14.40 -12.65
C GLU A 283 12.42 14.78 -13.10
N TYR A 284 13.31 13.78 -13.10
CA TYR A 284 14.58 13.87 -13.76
C TYR A 284 14.42 14.13 -15.27
N ALA A 285 15.03 15.22 -15.76
CA ALA A 285 14.98 15.61 -17.17
C ALA A 285 16.35 15.58 -17.86
N GLY A 286 17.33 14.87 -17.28
CA GLY A 286 18.65 14.71 -17.85
C GLY A 286 18.77 13.56 -18.88
N PRO A 287 20.00 13.25 -19.32
CA PRO A 287 20.29 12.14 -20.23
C PRO A 287 19.89 10.77 -19.66
N ALA A 288 19.74 9.76 -20.52
CA ALA A 288 19.40 8.41 -20.09
C ALA A 288 20.37 7.85 -19.04
N LEU A 289 19.81 7.32 -17.95
CA LEU A 289 20.56 6.75 -16.83
C LEU A 289 21.03 5.33 -17.13
N MET A 290 22.17 4.96 -16.58
CA MET A 290 22.82 3.66 -16.80
C MET A 290 22.41 2.64 -15.73
N THR A 291 22.35 1.38 -16.14
CA THR A 291 22.10 0.22 -15.29
C THR A 291 23.14 0.09 -14.17
N LEU A 292 22.68 -0.23 -12.96
CA LEU A 292 23.51 -0.45 -11.76
C LEU A 292 24.54 0.66 -11.48
N ARG A 293 24.22 1.88 -11.92
CA ARG A 293 25.05 3.06 -11.67
C ARG A 293 24.46 3.89 -10.55
N ARG A 294 25.30 4.23 -9.58
CA ARG A 294 24.99 5.21 -8.54
C ARG A 294 25.18 6.62 -9.08
N TYR A 295 24.19 7.47 -8.82
CA TYR A 295 24.21 8.89 -9.11
C TYR A 295 24.11 9.67 -7.81
N PHE A 296 24.74 10.82 -7.76
CA PHE A 296 24.74 11.72 -6.61
C PHE A 296 24.02 13.00 -7.01
N TRP A 297 23.20 13.56 -6.15
CA TRP A 297 22.44 14.75 -6.50
C TRP A 297 22.30 15.71 -5.34
N ARG A 298 22.09 16.98 -5.68
CA ARG A 298 21.83 18.07 -4.74
C ARG A 298 20.79 19.00 -5.33
N VAL A 299 20.10 19.70 -4.46
CA VAL A 299 19.14 20.73 -4.84
C VAL A 299 19.41 22.00 -4.05
N ARG A 300 19.25 23.16 -4.69
CA ARG A 300 19.08 24.44 -4.01
C ARG A 300 17.78 25.08 -4.45
N VAL A 301 17.26 25.96 -3.62
CA VAL A 301 15.96 26.61 -3.82
C VAL A 301 16.11 28.11 -3.70
N TRP A 302 15.21 28.84 -4.35
CA TRP A 302 15.06 30.28 -4.18
C TRP A 302 13.74 30.55 -3.48
N ASP A 303 13.70 31.55 -2.61
CA ASP A 303 12.44 32.05 -2.10
C ASP A 303 11.65 32.84 -3.17
N THR A 304 10.43 33.25 -2.84
CA THR A 304 9.59 34.07 -3.73
C THR A 304 10.12 35.49 -3.94
N GLN A 305 11.18 35.90 -3.23
CA GLN A 305 11.87 37.18 -3.45
C GLN A 305 13.06 37.03 -4.42
N GLY A 306 13.26 35.84 -5.00
CA GLY A 306 14.36 35.60 -5.93
C GLY A 306 15.73 35.47 -5.24
N ARG A 307 15.79 35.30 -3.91
CA ARG A 307 17.04 35.07 -3.18
C ARG A 307 17.38 33.59 -3.14
N ALA A 308 18.64 33.24 -3.40
CA ALA A 308 19.10 31.86 -3.41
C ALA A 308 19.37 31.35 -1.99
N GLY A 309 18.88 30.15 -1.67
CA GLY A 309 19.25 29.39 -0.49
C GLY A 309 20.54 28.57 -0.70
N ALA A 310 21.02 27.96 0.39
CA ALA A 310 22.15 27.04 0.34
C ALA A 310 21.81 25.76 -0.43
N TRP A 311 22.83 25.10 -0.99
CA TRP A 311 22.69 23.74 -1.52
C TRP A 311 22.40 22.74 -0.41
N SER A 312 21.53 21.78 -0.69
CA SER A 312 21.27 20.62 0.18
C SER A 312 22.54 19.83 0.45
N GLY A 313 22.48 18.91 1.43
CA GLY A 313 23.45 17.81 1.49
C GLY A 313 23.42 16.94 0.23
N THR A 314 24.52 16.22 -0.04
CA THR A 314 24.60 15.27 -1.15
C THR A 314 23.74 14.05 -0.87
N GLN A 315 22.74 13.83 -1.71
CA GLN A 315 21.96 12.60 -1.76
C GLN A 315 22.49 11.70 -2.88
N ASN A 316 22.01 10.47 -2.94
CA ASN A 316 22.28 9.55 -4.04
C ASN A 316 21.05 8.72 -4.38
N PHE A 317 21.08 8.06 -5.52
CA PHE A 317 20.20 6.95 -5.86
C PHE A 317 20.99 6.03 -6.78
N GLU A 318 20.62 4.76 -6.80
CA GLU A 318 21.30 3.80 -7.66
C GLU A 318 20.27 3.02 -8.49
N MET A 319 20.51 2.99 -9.80
CA MET A 319 19.60 2.35 -10.74
C MET A 319 19.61 0.83 -10.58
N GLY A 320 18.47 0.19 -10.84
CA GLY A 320 18.38 -1.23 -11.13
C GLY A 320 18.85 -1.55 -12.55
N LEU A 321 18.33 -2.63 -13.11
CA LEU A 321 18.42 -2.94 -14.54
C LEU A 321 17.46 -2.02 -15.31
N ARG A 322 17.95 -1.35 -16.35
CA ARG A 322 17.17 -0.45 -17.22
C ARG A 322 16.38 -1.22 -18.27
N ALA A 323 16.89 -2.38 -18.68
CA ALA A 323 16.25 -3.31 -19.58
C ALA A 323 16.37 -4.75 -19.02
N PRO A 324 15.66 -5.08 -17.93
CA PRO A 324 15.79 -6.36 -17.25
C PRO A 324 15.69 -7.58 -18.19
N GLY A 325 14.83 -7.52 -19.20
CA GLY A 325 14.64 -8.62 -20.17
C GLY A 325 15.88 -8.96 -21.01
N SER A 326 16.81 -8.03 -21.22
CA SER A 326 18.07 -8.27 -21.95
C SER A 326 19.31 -8.23 -21.06
N GLU A 327 19.23 -7.56 -19.91
CA GLU A 327 20.36 -7.39 -18.97
C GLU A 327 20.42 -8.46 -17.88
N TRP A 328 19.33 -9.17 -17.64
CA TRP A 328 19.32 -10.29 -16.70
C TRP A 328 20.06 -11.50 -17.28
N GLN A 329 21.04 -12.00 -16.56
CA GLN A 329 21.94 -13.08 -16.98
C GLN A 329 21.73 -14.36 -16.18
N GLY A 330 21.11 -14.29 -14.99
CA GLY A 330 20.89 -15.44 -14.11
C GLY A 330 19.81 -16.38 -14.64
N ALA A 331 20.11 -17.67 -14.72
CA ALA A 331 19.13 -18.69 -15.02
C ALA A 331 18.22 -18.96 -13.80
N PHE A 332 16.95 -19.28 -14.03
CA PHE A 332 16.08 -19.80 -12.97
C PHE A 332 16.45 -21.26 -12.68
N ILE A 333 16.97 -21.51 -11.49
CA ILE A 333 17.48 -22.81 -11.05
C ILE A 333 16.66 -23.37 -9.89
N GLY A 334 16.42 -24.67 -9.90
CA GLY A 334 15.70 -25.36 -8.83
C GLY A 334 16.20 -26.78 -8.64
N GLN A 335 15.61 -27.50 -7.68
CA GLN A 335 15.87 -28.92 -7.53
C GLN A 335 15.24 -29.70 -8.70
N PRO A 336 15.87 -30.78 -9.19
CA PRO A 336 15.20 -31.70 -10.10
C PRO A 336 13.87 -32.20 -9.51
N VAL A 337 12.81 -32.19 -10.32
CA VAL A 337 11.49 -32.70 -9.91
C VAL A 337 11.66 -34.17 -9.52
N THR A 338 11.36 -34.51 -8.26
CA THR A 338 11.32 -35.91 -7.82
C THR A 338 9.88 -36.41 -7.87
N SER A 339 9.68 -37.64 -8.35
CA SER A 339 8.37 -38.25 -8.65
C SER A 339 7.54 -38.65 -7.43
N ALA A 340 7.72 -38.01 -6.27
CA ALA A 340 6.87 -38.27 -5.12
C ALA A 340 5.52 -37.56 -5.33
N GLY A 341 4.48 -38.33 -5.65
CA GLY A 341 3.14 -37.83 -5.90
C GLY A 341 2.07 -38.87 -5.61
N LEU A 342 0.88 -38.66 -6.16
CA LEU A 342 -0.21 -39.66 -6.17
C LEU A 342 -0.63 -40.03 -7.60
N THR A 343 0.03 -39.44 -8.61
CA THR A 343 -0.25 -39.67 -10.03
C THR A 343 -0.10 -41.16 -10.37
N GLY A 344 -1.13 -41.72 -11.00
CA GLY A 344 -1.19 -43.15 -11.34
C GLY A 344 -1.71 -44.05 -10.22
N SER A 345 -2.02 -43.51 -9.03
CA SER A 345 -2.69 -44.25 -7.96
C SER A 345 -4.21 -44.09 -8.03
N SER A 346 -4.94 -45.06 -7.51
CA SER A 346 -6.39 -45.03 -7.34
C SER A 346 -6.76 -44.89 -5.88
N TRP A 347 -7.81 -44.13 -5.61
CA TRP A 347 -8.56 -44.26 -4.36
C TRP A 347 -9.14 -45.67 -4.30
N ILE A 348 -8.88 -46.39 -3.21
CA ILE A 348 -9.36 -47.76 -3.00
C ILE A 348 -10.24 -47.84 -1.77
N TRP A 349 -11.20 -48.77 -1.77
CA TRP A 349 -11.99 -49.12 -0.61
C TRP A 349 -12.30 -50.62 -0.55
N TYR A 350 -12.88 -51.08 0.55
CA TYR A 350 -13.48 -52.41 0.62
C TYR A 350 -14.66 -52.50 -0.37
N PRO A 351 -14.88 -53.63 -1.07
CA PRO A 351 -15.94 -53.78 -2.07
C PRO A 351 -17.34 -53.90 -1.42
N GLU A 352 -17.88 -52.78 -0.94
CA GLU A 352 -19.21 -52.66 -0.35
C GLU A 352 -19.89 -51.35 -0.73
N GLY A 353 -21.21 -51.36 -0.92
CA GLY A 353 -22.00 -50.16 -1.21
C GLY A 353 -21.40 -49.26 -2.29
N ASP A 354 -21.63 -47.94 -2.15
CA ASP A 354 -21.04 -46.90 -3.00
C ASP A 354 -20.22 -45.90 -2.15
N PRO A 355 -18.89 -46.09 -2.05
CA PRO A 355 -17.98 -45.21 -1.33
C PRO A 355 -17.86 -43.81 -1.94
N ILE A 356 -18.25 -43.61 -3.19
CA ILE A 356 -18.21 -42.29 -3.84
C ILE A 356 -19.45 -41.49 -3.48
N ALA A 357 -20.62 -42.15 -3.46
CA ALA A 357 -21.87 -41.52 -3.00
C ALA A 357 -21.89 -41.31 -1.48
N GLY A 358 -21.13 -42.13 -0.74
CA GLY A 358 -20.88 -42.00 0.69
C GLY A 358 -21.38 -43.20 1.50
N LEU A 359 -20.60 -43.58 2.50
CA LEU A 359 -20.89 -44.70 3.40
C LEU A 359 -21.03 -44.22 4.85
N PRO A 360 -21.75 -44.95 5.73
CA PRO A 360 -21.80 -44.60 7.15
C PRO A 360 -20.42 -44.75 7.82
N PRO A 361 -20.22 -44.18 9.02
CA PRO A 361 -18.96 -44.30 9.77
C PRO A 361 -18.54 -45.76 9.97
N MET A 362 -17.31 -46.10 9.58
CA MET A 362 -16.78 -47.46 9.64
C MET A 362 -15.26 -47.47 9.45
N THR A 363 -14.60 -48.60 9.77
CA THR A 363 -13.16 -48.79 9.55
C THR A 363 -12.88 -49.96 8.63
N ARG A 364 -11.95 -49.79 7.69
CA ARG A 364 -11.46 -50.83 6.79
C ARG A 364 -9.94 -50.92 6.84
N PHE A 365 -9.45 -52.13 6.57
CA PHE A 365 -8.04 -52.48 6.66
C PHE A 365 -7.53 -52.90 5.28
N PHE A 366 -6.37 -52.41 4.89
CA PHE A 366 -5.77 -52.60 3.58
C PHE A 366 -4.35 -53.13 3.70
N ARG A 367 -3.96 -54.07 2.83
CA ARG A 367 -2.61 -54.65 2.83
C ARG A 367 -2.05 -54.80 1.42
N LYS A 368 -0.75 -54.57 1.30
CA LYS A 368 0.06 -54.86 0.11
C LYS A 368 1.42 -55.40 0.48
N THR A 369 1.79 -56.53 -0.12
CA THR A 369 3.13 -57.09 -0.04
C THR A 369 3.88 -56.93 -1.36
N PHE A 370 5.18 -56.68 -1.30
CA PHE A 370 6.08 -56.62 -2.45
C PHE A 370 7.48 -57.08 -2.04
N SER A 371 8.29 -57.49 -3.01
CA SER A 371 9.63 -58.03 -2.75
C SER A 371 10.70 -57.14 -3.38
N LEU A 372 11.76 -56.86 -2.62
CA LEU A 372 12.93 -56.12 -3.07
C LEU A 372 14.14 -57.06 -3.18
N ALA A 373 14.91 -56.95 -4.26
CA ALA A 373 16.12 -57.77 -4.44
C ALA A 373 17.17 -57.46 -3.36
N SER A 374 17.30 -56.21 -2.97
CA SER A 374 18.23 -55.71 -1.95
C SER A 374 17.54 -54.66 -1.08
N ALA A 375 18.09 -54.40 0.12
CA ALA A 375 17.59 -53.31 0.96
C ALA A 375 17.93 -51.96 0.30
N PRO A 376 16.95 -51.10 0.00
CA PRO A 376 17.22 -49.83 -0.66
C PRO A 376 17.80 -48.82 0.35
N ALA A 377 18.52 -47.82 -0.17
CA ALA A 377 19.00 -46.71 0.66
C ALA A 377 17.85 -45.91 1.29
N GLY A 378 16.67 -45.90 0.64
CA GLY A 378 15.45 -45.28 1.16
C GLY A 378 14.26 -45.43 0.23
N GLY A 379 13.14 -44.85 0.63
CA GLY A 379 11.89 -44.78 -0.13
C GLY A 379 10.97 -43.73 0.46
N SER A 380 10.05 -43.21 -0.35
CA SER A 380 9.08 -42.19 0.07
C SER A 380 7.66 -42.72 -0.12
N LEU A 381 6.87 -42.74 0.95
CA LEU A 381 5.46 -43.07 0.90
C LEU A 381 4.62 -41.80 1.03
N VAL A 382 3.84 -41.48 0.01
CA VAL A 382 2.78 -40.46 0.07
C VAL A 382 1.48 -41.19 0.35
N VAL A 383 0.74 -40.78 1.37
CA VAL A 383 -0.50 -41.46 1.78
C VAL A 383 -1.51 -40.50 2.38
N THR A 384 -2.78 -40.70 2.04
CA THR A 384 -3.92 -40.05 2.68
C THR A 384 -5.15 -40.94 2.58
N GLY A 385 -6.18 -40.64 3.37
CA GLY A 385 -7.46 -41.34 3.31
C GLY A 385 -8.59 -40.42 3.72
N ASP A 386 -9.78 -40.68 3.19
CA ASP A 386 -11.03 -40.00 3.51
C ASP A 386 -11.88 -40.91 4.43
N ASP A 387 -11.97 -40.62 5.74
CA ASP A 387 -11.40 -39.45 6.42
C ASP A 387 -9.93 -39.65 6.87
N THR A 388 -9.44 -40.89 7.00
CA THR A 388 -8.17 -41.17 7.71
C THR A 388 -7.32 -42.27 7.07
N ALA A 389 -6.01 -42.27 7.34
CA ALA A 389 -5.07 -43.33 6.94
C ALA A 389 -3.94 -43.49 7.98
N ASP A 390 -4.07 -44.48 8.86
CA ASP A 390 -2.97 -44.91 9.73
C ASP A 390 -2.17 -46.01 9.06
N VAL A 391 -0.85 -45.88 9.04
CA VAL A 391 0.00 -46.71 8.17
C VAL A 391 1.10 -47.40 8.95
N TRP A 392 1.26 -48.69 8.66
CA TRP A 392 2.37 -49.52 9.10
C TRP A 392 3.20 -50.00 7.91
N VAL A 393 4.51 -49.97 8.07
CA VAL A 393 5.46 -50.59 7.15
C VAL A 393 6.24 -51.63 7.93
N ASN A 394 6.19 -52.89 7.47
CA ASN A 394 6.83 -54.03 8.14
C ASN A 394 6.49 -54.11 9.65
N GLY A 395 5.23 -53.90 10.02
CA GLY A 395 4.74 -53.96 11.40
C GLY A 395 5.04 -52.73 12.26
N THR A 396 5.82 -51.77 11.77
CA THR A 396 6.08 -50.50 12.49
C THR A 396 5.13 -49.43 12.00
N GLN A 397 4.41 -48.75 12.91
CA GLN A 397 3.57 -47.61 12.54
C GLN A 397 4.46 -46.44 12.12
N VAL A 398 4.23 -45.92 10.91
CA VAL A 398 5.05 -44.86 10.30
C VAL A 398 4.27 -43.56 10.04
N SER A 399 2.94 -43.62 10.06
CA SER A 399 2.07 -42.44 9.89
C SER A 399 0.73 -42.63 10.58
N THR A 400 0.12 -41.54 11.02
CA THR A 400 -1.26 -41.48 11.48
C THR A 400 -1.92 -40.21 10.98
N SER A 401 -3.18 -40.30 10.56
CA SER A 401 -3.96 -39.13 10.12
C SER A 401 -4.61 -38.43 11.30
N VAL A 402 -4.70 -37.11 11.20
CA VAL A 402 -5.57 -36.32 12.07
C VAL A 402 -7.01 -36.80 11.89
N ARG A 403 -7.77 -36.89 12.97
CA ARG A 403 -9.19 -37.26 12.96
C ARG A 403 -10.04 -36.00 12.84
N ALA A 404 -10.15 -35.46 11.64
CA ALA A 404 -10.91 -34.25 11.34
C ALA A 404 -11.58 -34.37 9.97
N THR A 405 -12.70 -33.69 9.77
CA THR A 405 -13.32 -33.56 8.44
C THR A 405 -12.30 -33.00 7.45
N ASP A 406 -12.30 -33.53 6.22
CA ASP A 406 -11.40 -33.11 5.14
C ASP A 406 -9.89 -33.29 5.41
N SER A 407 -9.48 -34.06 6.42
CA SER A 407 -8.05 -34.37 6.63
C SER A 407 -7.40 -35.07 5.43
N TRP A 408 -8.21 -35.69 4.56
CA TRP A 408 -7.75 -36.31 3.32
C TRP A 408 -7.07 -35.33 2.36
N LYS A 409 -7.40 -34.03 2.43
CA LYS A 409 -6.81 -32.96 1.61
C LYS A 409 -5.33 -32.71 1.90
N GLN A 410 -4.77 -33.29 2.96
CA GLN A 410 -3.34 -33.23 3.26
C GLN A 410 -2.75 -34.63 3.32
N ALA A 411 -1.86 -34.95 2.39
CA ALA A 411 -1.13 -36.22 2.43
C ALA A 411 0.05 -36.17 3.40
N SER A 412 0.24 -37.29 4.09
CA SER A 412 1.47 -37.56 4.83
C SER A 412 2.55 -38.01 3.85
N VAL A 413 3.74 -37.41 3.96
CA VAL A 413 4.92 -37.84 3.21
C VAL A 413 5.91 -38.46 4.19
N VAL A 414 6.09 -39.77 4.09
CA VAL A 414 6.85 -40.59 5.03
C VAL A 414 8.16 -41.03 4.40
N ASP A 415 9.27 -40.69 5.04
CA ASP A 415 10.60 -41.22 4.70
C ASP A 415 10.76 -42.62 5.31
N LEU A 416 10.99 -43.61 4.45
CA LEU A 416 11.14 -45.03 4.81
C LEU A 416 12.61 -45.49 4.81
N SER A 417 13.57 -44.57 4.86
CA SER A 417 14.99 -44.90 5.01
C SER A 417 15.23 -45.78 6.24
N GLY A 418 15.89 -46.92 6.03
CA GLY A 418 16.11 -47.94 7.07
C GLY A 418 14.87 -48.73 7.51
N ARG A 419 13.69 -48.51 6.90
CA ARG A 419 12.44 -49.24 7.20
C ARG A 419 12.12 -50.35 6.20
N LEU A 420 12.68 -50.26 4.99
CA LEU A 420 12.56 -51.28 3.94
C LEU A 420 13.73 -52.28 4.03
N ARG A 421 13.47 -53.54 3.67
CA ARG A 421 14.45 -54.63 3.73
C ARG A 421 14.53 -55.41 2.41
N SER A 422 15.60 -56.18 2.21
CA SER A 422 15.63 -57.20 1.16
C SER A 422 14.57 -58.27 1.42
N GLY A 423 14.00 -58.85 0.36
CA GLY A 423 12.90 -59.79 0.43
C GLY A 423 11.55 -59.10 0.63
N THR A 424 10.63 -59.77 1.31
CA THR A 424 9.24 -59.34 1.45
C THR A 424 9.09 -58.15 2.40
N ASN A 425 8.43 -57.11 1.90
CA ASN A 425 7.98 -55.94 2.63
C ASN A 425 6.45 -55.87 2.61
N SER A 426 5.85 -55.29 3.66
CA SER A 426 4.40 -55.05 3.73
C SER A 426 4.08 -53.59 4.03
N ILE A 427 3.08 -53.06 3.34
CA ILE A 427 2.36 -51.85 3.75
C ILE A 427 0.97 -52.27 4.22
N ALA A 428 0.59 -51.79 5.40
CA ALA A 428 -0.70 -52.02 6.02
C ALA A 428 -1.33 -50.66 6.35
N ILE A 429 -2.61 -50.45 5.99
CA ILE A 429 -3.32 -49.19 6.22
C ILE A 429 -4.66 -49.47 6.91
N SER A 430 -4.93 -48.76 8.01
CA SER A 430 -6.26 -48.68 8.63
C SER A 430 -6.87 -47.34 8.25
N SER A 431 -8.04 -47.38 7.62
CA SER A 431 -8.77 -46.18 7.22
C SER A 431 -10.16 -46.20 7.84
N GLN A 432 -10.45 -45.16 8.60
CA GLN A 432 -11.74 -44.92 9.23
C GLN A 432 -12.45 -43.78 8.50
N ASN A 433 -13.64 -44.07 8.00
CA ASN A 433 -14.66 -43.08 7.68
C ASN A 433 -15.32 -42.63 8.99
N THR A 434 -15.25 -41.35 9.32
CA THR A 434 -15.70 -40.83 10.61
C THR A 434 -17.11 -40.27 10.56
N THR A 435 -17.59 -39.91 9.37
CA THR A 435 -18.95 -39.40 9.14
C THR A 435 -19.64 -40.16 8.01
N GLN A 436 -20.87 -39.77 7.66
CA GLN A 436 -21.50 -40.26 6.44
C GLN A 436 -21.05 -39.40 5.26
N SER A 437 -19.97 -39.82 4.61
CA SER A 437 -19.27 -39.08 3.55
C SER A 437 -18.68 -40.05 2.52
N PRO A 438 -18.22 -39.55 1.36
CA PRO A 438 -17.32 -40.31 0.50
C PRO A 438 -16.16 -40.89 1.31
N THR A 439 -15.66 -42.07 0.92
CA THR A 439 -14.56 -42.71 1.65
C THR A 439 -13.63 -43.48 0.72
N GLY A 440 -12.34 -43.47 1.06
CA GLY A 440 -11.30 -44.12 0.28
C GLY A 440 -9.92 -43.90 0.89
N VAL A 441 -8.95 -44.75 0.54
CA VAL A 441 -7.53 -44.52 0.84
C VAL A 441 -6.73 -44.45 -0.46
N ILE A 442 -5.72 -43.59 -0.50
CA ILE A 442 -4.80 -43.49 -1.62
C ILE A 442 -3.36 -43.40 -1.12
N ALA A 443 -2.46 -44.16 -1.75
CA ALA A 443 -1.05 -44.14 -1.41
C ALA A 443 -0.16 -44.46 -2.61
N GLN A 444 1.04 -43.90 -2.60
CA GLN A 444 2.10 -44.20 -3.56
C GLN A 444 3.43 -44.31 -2.83
N LEU A 445 4.09 -45.46 -2.97
CA LEU A 445 5.47 -45.67 -2.54
C LEU A 445 6.41 -45.58 -3.74
N THR A 446 7.35 -44.65 -3.67
CA THR A 446 8.45 -44.48 -4.63
C THR A 446 9.76 -44.94 -4.01
N ILE A 447 10.42 -45.90 -4.64
CA ILE A 447 11.75 -46.40 -4.26
C ILE A 447 12.69 -46.19 -5.45
N PRO A 448 13.85 -45.51 -5.29
CA PRO A 448 14.80 -45.33 -6.38
C PRO A 448 15.21 -46.67 -7.02
N GLY A 449 15.09 -46.76 -8.35
CA GLY A 449 15.46 -47.97 -9.11
C GLY A 449 14.47 -49.14 -9.03
N PHE A 450 13.28 -48.94 -8.46
CA PHE A 450 12.22 -49.96 -8.39
C PHE A 450 10.88 -49.39 -8.92
N ALA A 451 9.97 -50.27 -9.33
CA ALA A 451 8.64 -49.86 -9.79
C ALA A 451 7.84 -49.22 -8.64
N THR A 452 7.04 -48.18 -8.93
CA THR A 452 6.19 -47.56 -7.90
C THR A 452 5.15 -48.56 -7.41
N VAL A 453 4.85 -48.51 -6.11
CA VAL A 453 3.75 -49.29 -5.51
C VAL A 453 2.59 -48.34 -5.26
N ASN A 454 1.57 -48.42 -6.11
CA ASN A 454 0.39 -47.57 -6.06
C ASN A 454 -0.77 -48.31 -5.36
N THR A 455 -1.69 -47.58 -4.73
CA THR A 455 -3.01 -48.10 -4.38
C THR A 455 -3.83 -48.37 -5.64
N ASP A 456 -4.30 -49.61 -5.78
CA ASP A 456 -5.09 -50.10 -6.90
C ASP A 456 -5.84 -51.39 -6.49
N ALA A 457 -6.51 -52.06 -7.43
CA ALA A 457 -7.27 -53.28 -7.16
C ALA A 457 -6.40 -54.50 -6.76
N SER A 458 -5.07 -54.40 -6.82
CA SER A 458 -4.14 -55.46 -6.39
C SER A 458 -3.86 -55.45 -4.89
N TRP A 459 -4.42 -54.49 -4.15
CA TRP A 459 -4.40 -54.46 -2.68
C TRP A 459 -5.43 -55.42 -2.11
N LYS A 460 -5.16 -55.94 -0.90
CA LYS A 460 -6.10 -56.73 -0.11
C LYS A 460 -6.88 -55.84 0.85
N ALA A 461 -8.15 -56.14 1.09
CA ALA A 461 -9.02 -55.39 2.00
C ALA A 461 -9.80 -56.31 2.96
N SER A 462 -10.07 -55.82 4.17
CA SER A 462 -10.86 -56.52 5.21
C SER A 462 -11.75 -55.56 6.01
N GLN A 463 -12.89 -56.08 6.49
CA GLN A 463 -13.78 -55.40 7.45
C GLN A 463 -13.33 -55.61 8.91
N THR A 464 -12.42 -56.55 9.17
CA THR A 464 -11.95 -56.92 10.52
C THR A 464 -10.45 -56.68 10.69
N ASN A 465 -10.04 -56.41 11.93
CA ASN A 465 -8.65 -56.24 12.38
C ASN A 465 -8.22 -57.46 13.22
N PRO A 466 -7.77 -58.55 12.59
CA PRO A 466 -7.20 -59.67 13.33
C PRO A 466 -5.82 -59.29 13.91
N SER A 467 -5.48 -59.83 15.07
CA SER A 467 -4.20 -59.56 15.73
C SER A 467 -3.00 -59.82 14.81
N GLY A 468 -2.10 -58.85 14.69
CA GLY A 468 -0.88 -58.94 13.88
C GLY A 468 -1.09 -58.75 12.37
N TRP A 469 -2.26 -58.29 11.92
CA TRP A 469 -2.54 -58.00 10.51
C TRP A 469 -1.60 -56.95 9.91
N GLU A 470 -0.88 -56.16 10.70
CA GLU A 470 0.08 -55.16 10.23
C GLU A 470 1.48 -55.76 9.99
N GLN A 471 1.73 -56.99 10.45
CA GLN A 471 3.02 -57.67 10.37
C GLN A 471 3.32 -58.18 8.95
N PRO A 472 4.59 -58.25 8.54
CA PRO A 472 4.97 -58.68 7.20
C PRO A 472 4.72 -60.17 6.94
N GLY A 473 4.67 -61.01 7.99
CA GLY A 473 4.40 -62.45 7.88
C GLY A 473 2.92 -62.84 7.97
N TYR A 474 2.00 -61.88 8.07
CA TYR A 474 0.57 -62.18 8.19
C TYR A 474 0.00 -62.75 6.87
N ASN A 475 -0.76 -63.84 6.97
CA ASN A 475 -1.42 -64.46 5.83
C ASN A 475 -2.77 -63.78 5.53
N ASP A 476 -2.81 -62.95 4.49
CA ASP A 476 -4.00 -62.27 4.00
C ASP A 476 -4.69 -62.99 2.82
N SER A 477 -4.42 -64.28 2.60
CA SER A 477 -5.06 -65.05 1.52
C SER A 477 -6.58 -65.07 1.62
N GLY A 478 -7.13 -64.96 2.83
CA GLY A 478 -8.57 -64.87 3.10
C GLY A 478 -9.17 -63.47 2.90
N TRP A 479 -8.36 -62.44 2.64
CA TRP A 479 -8.84 -61.08 2.37
C TRP A 479 -9.26 -60.94 0.90
N VAL A 480 -10.30 -60.14 0.68
CA VAL A 480 -10.78 -59.82 -0.68
C VAL A 480 -9.86 -58.80 -1.35
N ALA A 481 -9.94 -58.68 -2.67
CA ALA A 481 -9.29 -57.58 -3.38
C ALA A 481 -10.00 -56.25 -3.02
N ALA A 482 -9.23 -55.18 -2.87
CA ALA A 482 -9.77 -53.84 -2.74
C ALA A 482 -10.44 -53.41 -4.07
N ARG A 483 -11.51 -52.64 -3.99
CA ARG A 483 -12.13 -52.01 -5.17
C ARG A 483 -11.42 -50.68 -5.45
N ALA A 484 -10.84 -50.54 -6.63
CA ALA A 484 -10.41 -49.24 -7.15
C ALA A 484 -11.64 -48.39 -7.50
N LEU A 485 -11.75 -47.21 -6.91
CA LEU A 485 -12.89 -46.31 -7.05
C LEU A 485 -12.69 -45.35 -8.23
N VAL A 486 -11.69 -44.48 -8.12
CA VAL A 486 -11.29 -43.50 -9.14
C VAL A 486 -9.79 -43.27 -9.07
N THR A 487 -9.17 -42.87 -10.18
CA THR A 487 -7.76 -42.42 -10.20
C THR A 487 -7.61 -41.08 -9.49
N TYR A 488 -6.41 -40.82 -8.95
CA TYR A 488 -6.05 -39.49 -8.46
C TYR A 488 -6.36 -38.39 -9.49
N GLY A 489 -6.90 -37.26 -9.05
CA GLY A 489 -7.38 -36.19 -9.94
C GLY A 489 -8.85 -36.29 -10.33
N SER A 490 -9.60 -37.29 -9.84
CA SER A 490 -11.00 -37.54 -10.22
C SER A 490 -11.88 -37.81 -9.00
N GLY A 491 -13.19 -37.95 -9.24
CA GLY A 491 -14.20 -38.18 -8.18
C GLY A 491 -14.37 -36.96 -7.25
N PRO A 492 -14.97 -37.16 -6.07
CA PRO A 492 -15.22 -36.08 -5.11
C PRO A 492 -13.92 -35.45 -4.57
N TRP A 493 -12.80 -36.17 -4.67
CA TRP A 493 -11.50 -35.70 -4.19
C TRP A 493 -10.75 -34.81 -5.19
N GLY A 494 -10.90 -35.07 -6.49
CA GLY A 494 -10.18 -34.33 -7.53
C GLY A 494 -8.66 -34.36 -7.35
N ALA A 495 -7.99 -33.23 -7.63
CA ALA A 495 -6.56 -33.03 -7.42
C ALA A 495 -6.25 -32.25 -6.13
N ASN A 496 -7.18 -32.26 -5.16
CA ASN A 496 -7.15 -31.40 -3.98
C ASN A 496 -6.32 -31.96 -2.81
N VAL A 497 -5.38 -32.86 -3.09
CA VAL A 497 -4.48 -33.39 -2.06
C VAL A 497 -3.18 -32.60 -2.07
N LEU A 498 -2.97 -31.82 -1.02
CA LEU A 498 -1.72 -31.13 -0.75
C LEU A 498 -0.67 -32.15 -0.29
N ILE A 499 0.45 -32.18 -1.01
CA ILE A 499 1.59 -33.03 -0.70
C ILE A 499 2.72 -32.10 -0.25
N GLY A 500 3.15 -32.22 1.01
CA GLY A 500 4.26 -31.43 1.55
C GLY A 500 5.54 -31.64 0.74
N LYS A 501 6.21 -30.55 0.35
CA LYS A 501 7.43 -30.58 -0.44
C LYS A 501 8.63 -30.14 0.39
N VAL A 502 9.72 -30.87 0.26
CA VAL A 502 10.98 -30.50 0.91
C VAL A 502 11.51 -29.22 0.27
N SER A 503 11.81 -28.22 1.09
CA SER A 503 12.40 -26.96 0.60
C SER A 503 13.88 -27.20 0.25
N PRO A 504 14.29 -26.90 -0.99
CA PRO A 504 15.64 -27.12 -1.45
C PRO A 504 16.61 -26.01 -1.01
N LEU A 505 17.86 -26.43 -0.83
CA LEU A 505 19.03 -25.56 -0.79
C LEU A 505 19.67 -25.52 -2.17
N VAL A 506 20.13 -24.35 -2.60
CA VAL A 506 20.97 -24.17 -3.80
C VAL A 506 22.23 -23.40 -3.45
N ARG A 507 23.40 -23.79 -3.98
CA ARG A 507 24.67 -23.10 -3.71
C ARG A 507 25.65 -23.11 -4.88
N LYS A 508 26.58 -22.16 -4.86
CA LYS A 508 27.79 -22.12 -5.69
C LYS A 508 28.93 -21.41 -4.97
N THR A 509 30.15 -21.91 -5.14
CA THR A 509 31.38 -21.22 -4.73
C THR A 509 32.00 -20.45 -5.90
N PHE A 510 32.66 -19.33 -5.62
CA PHE A 510 33.38 -18.54 -6.61
C PHE A 510 34.60 -17.86 -5.96
N ALA A 511 35.60 -17.51 -6.77
CA ALA A 511 36.81 -16.86 -6.30
C ALA A 511 36.86 -15.39 -6.70
N VAL A 512 37.31 -14.54 -5.78
CA VAL A 512 37.55 -13.10 -5.98
C VAL A 512 39.04 -12.84 -5.85
N SER A 513 39.71 -12.53 -6.95
CA SER A 513 41.17 -12.35 -7.00
C SER A 513 41.64 -10.91 -6.94
N LYS A 514 40.74 -9.93 -7.12
CA LYS A 514 41.05 -8.50 -7.14
C LYS A 514 40.31 -7.76 -6.02
N PRO A 515 40.86 -6.65 -5.50
CA PRO A 515 40.15 -5.79 -4.55
C PRO A 515 38.83 -5.25 -5.13
N VAL A 516 37.75 -5.42 -4.38
CA VAL A 516 36.38 -5.03 -4.78
C VAL A 516 36.11 -3.57 -4.38
N ALA A 517 35.65 -2.77 -5.33
CA ALA A 517 35.17 -1.41 -5.09
C ALA A 517 33.66 -1.38 -4.75
N SER A 518 32.87 -2.22 -5.43
CA SER A 518 31.45 -2.41 -5.11
C SER A 518 30.94 -3.79 -5.52
N ALA A 519 29.94 -4.28 -4.80
CA ALA A 519 29.21 -5.50 -5.14
C ALA A 519 27.70 -5.31 -5.03
N ARG A 520 26.97 -5.69 -6.08
CA ARG A 520 25.50 -5.64 -6.13
C ARG A 520 24.92 -7.00 -6.42
N LEU A 521 24.11 -7.50 -5.51
CA LEU A 521 23.41 -8.76 -5.68
C LEU A 521 21.96 -8.48 -6.06
N LEU A 522 21.55 -8.97 -7.22
CA LEU A 522 20.16 -8.95 -7.66
C LEU A 522 19.58 -10.34 -7.44
N THR A 523 18.43 -10.44 -6.79
CA THR A 523 17.79 -11.73 -6.49
C THR A 523 16.30 -11.70 -6.76
N THR A 524 15.77 -12.83 -7.20
CA THR A 524 14.33 -13.09 -7.29
C THR A 524 14.06 -14.60 -7.18
N ALA A 525 12.79 -14.97 -7.06
CA ALA A 525 12.35 -16.36 -7.14
C ALA A 525 10.97 -16.48 -7.76
N LEU A 526 10.75 -17.58 -8.49
CA LEU A 526 9.42 -18.10 -8.76
C LEU A 526 9.07 -18.99 -7.56
N GLY A 527 8.43 -18.41 -6.55
CA GLY A 527 8.33 -18.95 -5.20
C GLY A 527 8.87 -17.94 -4.20
N LEU A 528 9.43 -18.42 -3.09
CA LEU A 528 10.11 -17.58 -2.11
C LEU A 528 11.60 -17.93 -2.03
N HIS A 529 12.42 -17.00 -1.56
CA HIS A 529 13.82 -17.28 -1.26
C HIS A 529 14.32 -16.60 0.02
N GLU A 530 15.32 -17.22 0.66
CA GLU A 530 16.21 -16.56 1.61
C GLU A 530 17.65 -16.72 1.11
N THR A 531 18.25 -15.61 0.69
CA THR A 531 19.60 -15.60 0.11
C THR A 531 20.66 -15.52 1.21
N ARG A 532 21.74 -16.29 1.05
CA ARG A 532 22.88 -16.38 1.97
C ARG A 532 24.19 -16.14 1.22
N LEU A 533 25.07 -15.32 1.79
CA LEU A 533 26.41 -15.04 1.26
C LEU A 533 27.41 -15.19 2.41
N ASN A 534 28.39 -16.09 2.23
CA ASN A 534 29.47 -16.35 3.19
C ASN A 534 28.97 -16.59 4.63
N GLY A 535 27.93 -17.41 4.80
CA GLY A 535 27.35 -17.74 6.10
C GLY A 535 26.39 -16.69 6.71
N ALA A 536 26.17 -15.56 6.04
CA ALA A 536 25.26 -14.50 6.48
C ALA A 536 24.01 -14.40 5.59
N LYS A 537 22.88 -13.96 6.17
CA LYS A 537 21.67 -13.63 5.39
C LYS A 537 21.90 -12.32 4.64
N VAL A 538 21.49 -12.28 3.38
CA VAL A 538 21.51 -11.04 2.59
C VAL A 538 20.23 -10.26 2.85
N GLY A 539 20.37 -9.02 3.35
CA GLY A 539 19.24 -8.16 3.66
C GLY A 539 18.40 -8.64 4.85
N SER A 540 17.30 -7.92 5.12
CA SER A 540 16.35 -8.22 6.19
C SER A 540 15.01 -8.77 5.67
N ASP A 541 14.88 -8.90 4.35
CA ASP A 541 13.62 -9.30 3.73
C ASP A 541 13.25 -10.74 4.10
N VAL A 542 11.94 -10.94 4.20
CA VAL A 542 11.27 -12.22 4.43
C VAL A 542 10.18 -12.35 3.38
N LEU A 543 9.82 -13.59 3.02
CA LEU A 543 8.83 -13.84 1.96
C LEU A 543 9.16 -13.13 0.62
N ALA A 544 10.45 -12.91 0.33
CA ALA A 544 10.90 -12.32 -0.93
C ALA A 544 10.69 -13.31 -2.10
N PRO A 545 10.24 -12.84 -3.28
CA PRO A 545 10.14 -11.45 -3.73
C PRO A 545 8.73 -10.81 -3.55
N GLY A 546 7.87 -11.39 -2.73
CA GLY A 546 6.46 -11.01 -2.65
C GLY A 546 5.59 -11.67 -3.72
N TRP A 547 4.34 -11.25 -3.82
CA TRP A 547 3.35 -11.82 -4.74
C TRP A 547 2.99 -10.83 -5.86
N THR A 548 3.17 -11.26 -7.11
CA THR A 548 2.62 -10.64 -8.32
C THR A 548 1.93 -11.71 -9.17
N ASP A 549 1.25 -11.33 -10.26
CA ASP A 549 0.92 -12.32 -11.29
C ASP A 549 2.22 -12.80 -11.98
N TYR A 550 2.77 -13.93 -11.53
CA TYR A 550 4.01 -14.52 -12.03
C TYR A 550 3.95 -14.93 -13.52
N THR A 551 2.79 -14.86 -14.18
CA THR A 551 2.69 -15.05 -15.63
C THR A 551 2.97 -13.77 -16.41
N LYS A 552 2.89 -12.61 -15.76
CA LYS A 552 3.08 -11.28 -16.34
C LYS A 552 4.35 -10.62 -15.82
N ARG A 553 4.47 -10.52 -14.49
CA ARG A 553 5.45 -9.69 -13.80
C ARG A 553 6.08 -10.42 -12.63
N LEU A 554 7.36 -10.19 -12.39
CA LEU A 554 8.09 -10.68 -11.23
C LEU A 554 9.07 -9.63 -10.72
N GLN A 555 8.97 -9.30 -9.44
CA GLN A 555 9.88 -8.35 -8.81
C GLN A 555 11.26 -8.99 -8.55
N TYR A 556 12.33 -8.26 -8.78
CA TYR A 556 13.67 -8.55 -8.26
C TYR A 556 14.11 -7.44 -7.32
N LYS A 557 14.96 -7.77 -6.34
CA LYS A 557 15.54 -6.79 -5.41
C LYS A 557 17.03 -6.67 -5.61
N VAL A 558 17.55 -5.45 -5.46
CA VAL A 558 18.98 -5.12 -5.51
C VAL A 558 19.50 -4.92 -4.08
N TYR A 559 20.58 -5.61 -3.72
CA TYR A 559 21.25 -5.48 -2.43
C TYR A 559 22.69 -5.01 -2.61
N ASP A 560 23.14 -4.11 -1.72
CA ASP A 560 24.56 -3.82 -1.56
C ASP A 560 25.19 -4.89 -0.67
N VAL A 561 26.05 -5.72 -1.26
CA VAL A 561 26.77 -6.80 -0.56
C VAL A 561 28.27 -6.56 -0.52
N THR A 562 28.71 -5.32 -0.78
CA THR A 562 30.14 -4.97 -0.90
C THR A 562 30.94 -5.43 0.32
N SER A 563 30.43 -5.19 1.53
CA SER A 563 31.10 -5.57 2.79
C SER A 563 31.04 -7.06 3.10
N GLN A 564 30.21 -7.84 2.39
CA GLN A 564 30.07 -9.28 2.60
C GLN A 564 31.00 -10.10 1.70
N ILE A 565 31.59 -9.48 0.67
CA ILE A 565 32.53 -10.14 -0.22
C ILE A 565 33.89 -10.30 0.46
N GLN A 566 34.46 -11.50 0.35
CA GLN A 566 35.77 -11.85 0.88
C GLN A 566 36.78 -11.95 -0.28
N GLN A 567 38.04 -11.61 -0.02
CA GLN A 567 39.13 -11.94 -0.95
C GLN A 567 39.34 -13.46 -0.96
N GLY A 568 39.50 -14.06 -2.14
CA GLY A 568 39.59 -15.52 -2.30
C GLY A 568 38.21 -16.17 -2.46
N ASN A 569 38.01 -17.33 -1.82
CA ASN A 569 36.80 -18.14 -2.02
C ASN A 569 35.60 -17.56 -1.28
N ASN A 570 34.47 -17.48 -1.97
CA ASN A 570 33.18 -17.06 -1.47
C ASN A 570 32.14 -18.15 -1.76
N ALA A 571 31.04 -18.16 -1.02
CA ALA A 571 29.87 -18.99 -1.28
C ALA A 571 28.60 -18.14 -1.32
N LEU A 572 27.82 -18.30 -2.40
CA LEU A 572 26.48 -17.76 -2.53
C LEU A 572 25.50 -18.93 -2.56
N GLY A 573 24.39 -18.81 -1.83
CA GLY A 573 23.36 -19.82 -1.76
C GLY A 573 21.99 -19.25 -1.44
N ALA A 574 20.95 -20.07 -1.57
CA ALA A 574 19.60 -19.71 -1.15
C ALA A 574 18.81 -20.92 -0.65
N TRP A 575 17.93 -20.66 0.31
CA TRP A 575 16.75 -21.49 0.60
C TRP A 575 15.65 -21.15 -0.39
N LEU A 576 14.85 -22.13 -0.83
CA LEU A 576 13.68 -21.90 -1.69
C LEU A 576 12.40 -22.40 -1.06
N GLY A 577 11.37 -21.55 -1.02
CA GLY A 577 10.03 -21.89 -0.54
C GLY A 577 9.01 -21.90 -1.68
N ASN A 578 7.93 -22.66 -1.53
CA ASN A 578 6.89 -22.81 -2.55
C ASN A 578 6.15 -21.49 -2.80
N GLY A 579 5.88 -20.73 -1.73
CA GLY A 579 5.22 -19.42 -1.77
C GLY A 579 3.88 -19.42 -2.49
N TRP A 580 3.51 -18.24 -2.99
CA TRP A 580 2.34 -18.07 -3.86
C TRP A 580 2.49 -18.74 -5.23
N PHE A 581 3.72 -18.98 -5.69
CA PHE A 581 3.98 -19.55 -7.02
C PHE A 581 3.54 -21.01 -7.12
N SER A 582 3.96 -21.84 -6.16
CA SER A 582 3.78 -23.30 -6.19
C SER A 582 3.17 -23.91 -4.92
N GLY A 583 2.87 -23.08 -3.92
CA GLY A 583 2.13 -23.47 -2.73
C GLY A 583 0.62 -23.29 -2.90
N SER A 584 -0.09 -23.28 -1.77
CA SER A 584 -1.52 -23.01 -1.69
C SER A 584 -1.81 -21.51 -1.87
N LEU A 585 -3.01 -21.19 -2.35
CA LEU A 585 -3.58 -19.85 -2.50
C LEU A 585 -5.01 -19.84 -1.93
N GLY A 586 -5.14 -20.42 -0.74
CA GLY A 586 -6.42 -20.57 -0.05
C GLY A 586 -7.47 -21.30 -0.89
N MET A 587 -8.67 -20.72 -0.94
CA MET A 587 -9.78 -21.22 -1.75
C MET A 587 -9.50 -21.26 -3.27
N ALA A 588 -8.47 -20.58 -3.77
CA ALA A 588 -8.07 -20.67 -5.18
C ALA A 588 -7.32 -21.98 -5.53
N GLY A 589 -7.05 -22.83 -4.54
CA GLY A 589 -6.34 -24.11 -4.72
C GLY A 589 -4.83 -23.97 -4.53
N SER A 590 -4.04 -24.84 -5.17
CA SER A 590 -2.57 -24.82 -5.08
C SER A 590 -1.92 -24.88 -6.46
N GLN A 591 -0.62 -24.57 -6.53
CA GLN A 591 0.20 -24.73 -7.75
C GLN A 591 -0.34 -23.98 -8.98
N ARG A 592 -0.88 -22.77 -8.77
CA ARG A 592 -1.53 -21.97 -9.82
C ARG A 592 -0.57 -21.44 -10.88
N TYR A 593 0.68 -21.14 -10.51
CA TYR A 593 1.69 -20.59 -11.44
C TYR A 593 2.76 -21.62 -11.82
N GLY A 594 3.01 -22.60 -10.95
CA GLY A 594 3.89 -23.72 -11.24
C GLY A 594 3.93 -24.76 -10.13
N THR A 595 4.72 -25.81 -10.33
CA THR A 595 4.72 -27.00 -9.48
C THR A 595 5.90 -27.09 -8.51
N GLN A 596 6.89 -26.21 -8.62
CA GLN A 596 8.04 -26.16 -7.70
C GLN A 596 8.73 -24.79 -7.74
N PRO A 597 9.46 -24.40 -6.70
CA PRO A 597 10.14 -23.12 -6.68
C PRO A 597 11.43 -23.08 -7.49
N TYR A 598 11.78 -21.89 -7.99
CA TYR A 598 13.04 -21.62 -8.69
C TYR A 598 13.68 -20.32 -8.21
N TYR A 599 15.00 -20.33 -8.05
CA TYR A 599 15.83 -19.17 -7.70
C TYR A 599 16.48 -18.55 -8.92
N ALA A 600 16.62 -17.23 -8.96
CA ALA A 600 17.52 -16.58 -9.90
C ALA A 600 18.28 -15.45 -9.21
N ALA A 601 19.58 -15.35 -9.51
CA ALA A 601 20.41 -14.26 -9.01
C ALA A 601 21.56 -13.92 -9.93
N GLN A 602 22.01 -12.66 -9.84
CA GLN A 602 23.25 -12.19 -10.44
C GLN A 602 23.96 -11.21 -9.49
N LEU A 603 25.21 -11.52 -9.18
CA LEU A 603 26.12 -10.71 -8.39
C LEU A 603 27.07 -9.98 -9.34
N HIS A 604 26.98 -8.66 -9.36
CA HIS A 604 27.90 -7.79 -10.09
C HIS A 604 29.00 -7.32 -9.17
N LEU A 605 30.25 -7.57 -9.56
CA LEU A 605 31.46 -7.11 -8.88
C LEU A 605 32.13 -6.05 -9.73
N THR A 606 32.40 -4.88 -9.14
CA THR A 606 33.27 -3.86 -9.73
C THR A 606 34.54 -3.79 -8.90
N PHE A 607 35.70 -3.89 -9.55
CA PHE A 607 37.01 -3.88 -8.90
C PHE A 607 37.61 -2.48 -8.87
N THR A 608 38.59 -2.26 -8.00
CA THR A 608 39.27 -0.96 -7.85
C THR A 608 40.07 -0.54 -9.10
N ASP A 609 40.36 -1.47 -10.01
CA ASP A 609 41.00 -1.20 -11.31
C ASP A 609 40.00 -0.85 -12.43
N GLY A 610 38.70 -0.78 -12.11
CA GLY A 610 37.61 -0.48 -13.06
C GLY A 610 37.09 -1.68 -13.84
N THR A 611 37.69 -2.86 -13.73
CA THR A 611 37.15 -4.08 -14.35
C THR A 611 35.95 -4.63 -13.59
N THR A 612 35.11 -5.42 -14.26
CA THR A 612 33.91 -6.03 -13.66
C THR A 612 33.87 -7.55 -13.83
N SER A 613 33.10 -8.22 -12.97
CA SER A 613 32.79 -9.64 -13.08
C SER A 613 31.36 -9.92 -12.63
N VAL A 614 30.74 -10.96 -13.19
CA VAL A 614 29.37 -11.37 -12.84
C VAL A 614 29.38 -12.84 -12.40
N VAL A 615 28.88 -13.10 -11.20
CA VAL A 615 28.55 -14.45 -10.72
C VAL A 615 27.04 -14.62 -10.81
N LYS A 616 26.57 -15.65 -11.50
CA LYS A 616 25.15 -15.82 -11.81
C LYS A 616 24.66 -17.23 -11.53
N THR A 617 23.35 -17.36 -11.36
CA THR A 617 22.66 -18.65 -11.36
C THR A 617 22.77 -19.31 -12.74
N ASP A 618 23.20 -20.56 -12.78
CA ASP A 618 23.43 -21.34 -14.00
C ASP A 618 23.50 -22.84 -13.65
N SER A 619 23.77 -23.70 -14.64
CA SER A 619 23.84 -25.16 -14.46
C SER A 619 25.00 -25.67 -13.61
N THR A 620 25.96 -24.80 -13.24
CA THR A 620 27.10 -25.19 -12.38
C THR A 620 26.75 -25.13 -10.88
N TRP A 621 25.59 -24.60 -10.54
CA TRP A 621 25.08 -24.62 -9.17
C TRP A 621 24.71 -26.04 -8.74
N LYS A 622 24.76 -26.27 -7.43
CA LYS A 622 24.39 -27.53 -6.82
C LYS A 622 23.19 -27.37 -5.90
N THR A 623 22.48 -28.46 -5.64
CA THR A 623 21.31 -28.51 -4.78
C THR A 623 21.29 -29.74 -3.87
N ALA A 624 20.67 -29.57 -2.71
CA ALA A 624 20.36 -30.65 -1.77
C ALA A 624 19.04 -30.35 -1.06
N ALA A 625 18.45 -31.38 -0.47
CA ALA A 625 17.30 -31.25 0.43
C ALA A 625 17.71 -30.47 1.70
N GLY A 626 16.88 -29.49 2.11
CA GLY A 626 17.03 -28.81 3.39
C GLY A 626 16.33 -29.54 4.56
N PRO A 627 16.50 -29.04 5.80
CA PRO A 627 15.76 -29.50 6.98
C PRO A 627 14.26 -29.17 6.96
N ILE A 628 13.82 -28.19 6.16
CA ILE A 628 12.40 -27.86 5.98
C ILE A 628 11.77 -28.96 5.10
N ARG A 629 10.91 -29.77 5.69
CA ARG A 629 10.28 -30.95 5.07
C ARG A 629 8.98 -30.64 4.35
N ALA A 630 8.32 -29.57 4.77
CA ALA A 630 7.16 -29.00 4.11
C ALA A 630 7.09 -27.51 4.46
N ASP A 631 6.79 -26.68 3.46
CA ASP A 631 6.44 -25.28 3.64
C ASP A 631 5.21 -24.92 2.81
N ASP A 632 4.31 -24.15 3.42
CA ASP A 632 3.15 -23.56 2.76
C ASP A 632 2.73 -22.30 3.52
N LEU A 633 2.34 -21.26 2.78
CA LEU A 633 1.93 -19.99 3.38
C LEU A 633 0.74 -20.13 4.33
N TYR A 634 -0.17 -21.06 4.06
CA TYR A 634 -1.40 -21.27 4.82
C TYR A 634 -1.24 -22.40 5.83
N MET A 635 -0.67 -23.54 5.43
CA MET A 635 -0.63 -24.73 6.29
C MET A 635 0.44 -24.69 7.39
N GLY A 636 1.49 -23.87 7.22
CA GLY A 636 2.63 -23.78 8.14
C GLY A 636 3.89 -24.45 7.63
N GLU A 637 4.92 -24.46 8.47
CA GLU A 637 6.23 -25.02 8.16
C GLU A 637 6.56 -26.23 9.06
N THR A 638 7.02 -27.32 8.45
CA THR A 638 7.50 -28.51 9.17
C THR A 638 9.01 -28.66 8.99
N VAL A 639 9.75 -28.60 10.10
CA VAL A 639 11.21 -28.65 10.12
C VAL A 639 11.72 -29.84 10.93
N ASP A 640 12.72 -30.53 10.39
CA ASP A 640 13.45 -31.60 11.06
C ASP A 640 14.92 -31.20 11.24
N ALA A 641 15.27 -30.72 12.44
CA ALA A 641 16.60 -30.19 12.73
C ALA A 641 17.72 -31.26 12.64
N ARG A 642 17.38 -32.55 12.76
CA ARG A 642 18.33 -33.66 12.55
C ARG A 642 18.89 -33.70 11.12
N ARG A 643 18.21 -33.03 10.18
CA ARG A 643 18.60 -32.93 8.77
C ARG A 643 19.24 -31.57 8.42
N ALA A 644 19.62 -30.76 9.42
CA ALA A 644 20.32 -29.50 9.17
C ALA A 644 21.67 -29.76 8.50
N VAL A 645 22.00 -28.98 7.46
CA VAL A 645 23.28 -29.08 6.74
C VAL A 645 24.20 -27.97 7.22
N THR A 646 24.92 -28.21 8.32
CA THR A 646 25.76 -27.18 8.95
C THR A 646 26.85 -26.66 8.02
N GLY A 647 26.98 -25.33 7.92
CA GLY A 647 28.01 -24.65 7.15
C GLY A 647 27.83 -24.67 5.62
N TRP A 648 26.70 -25.15 5.10
CA TRP A 648 26.43 -25.28 3.66
C TRP A 648 26.62 -23.99 2.86
N ASP A 649 26.39 -22.85 3.48
CA ASP A 649 26.49 -21.50 2.93
C ASP A 649 27.87 -20.85 3.14
N SER A 650 28.87 -21.61 3.58
CA SER A 650 30.27 -21.19 3.69
C SER A 650 31.12 -21.65 2.50
N ALA A 651 32.22 -20.93 2.23
CA ALA A 651 33.14 -21.24 1.14
C ALA A 651 33.92 -22.56 1.35
N SER A 652 34.09 -23.01 2.59
CA SER A 652 34.83 -24.24 2.96
C SER A 652 33.99 -25.52 2.91
N PHE A 653 32.69 -25.42 2.62
CA PHE A 653 31.80 -26.57 2.63
C PHE A 653 32.08 -27.52 1.46
N ASN A 654 32.16 -28.83 1.76
CA ASN A 654 32.30 -29.87 0.75
C ASN A 654 30.92 -30.29 0.20
N ASP A 655 30.61 -29.82 -1.00
CA ASP A 655 29.36 -30.12 -1.71
C ASP A 655 29.50 -31.22 -2.78
N ALA A 656 30.51 -32.09 -2.68
CA ALA A 656 30.73 -33.16 -3.65
C ALA A 656 29.53 -34.13 -3.74
N ALA A 657 28.79 -34.31 -2.65
CA ALA A 657 27.60 -35.17 -2.58
C ALA A 657 26.29 -34.47 -3.02
N TRP A 658 26.33 -33.16 -3.32
CA TRP A 658 25.14 -32.43 -3.76
C TRP A 658 24.86 -32.69 -5.25
N GLY A 659 23.57 -32.74 -5.60
CA GLY A 659 23.13 -32.94 -6.98
C GLY A 659 23.28 -31.67 -7.81
N ALA A 660 23.23 -31.81 -9.13
CA ALA A 660 23.13 -30.67 -10.03
C ALA A 660 21.73 -30.02 -9.94
N VAL A 661 21.67 -28.70 -10.08
CA VAL A 661 20.39 -28.00 -10.25
C VAL A 661 19.75 -28.33 -11.60
N THR A 662 18.43 -28.15 -11.68
CA THR A 662 17.73 -28.05 -12.98
C THR A 662 17.56 -26.59 -13.35
N VAL A 663 17.93 -26.25 -14.59
CA VAL A 663 17.66 -24.93 -15.19
C VAL A 663 16.28 -24.96 -15.84
N ARG A 664 15.42 -23.99 -15.51
CA ARG A 664 14.10 -23.83 -16.14
C ARG A 664 14.24 -23.34 -17.57
N THR A 665 13.49 -23.94 -18.49
CA THR A 665 13.57 -23.67 -19.95
C THR A 665 12.28 -23.10 -20.56
N GLY A 666 11.37 -22.54 -19.75
CA GLY A 666 10.10 -21.96 -20.22
C GLY A 666 10.12 -20.43 -20.28
N THR A 667 9.04 -19.84 -20.80
CA THR A 667 8.82 -18.38 -20.79
C THR A 667 8.93 -17.83 -19.36
N LEU A 668 9.68 -16.73 -19.22
CA LEU A 668 9.89 -16.04 -17.97
C LEU A 668 8.98 -14.81 -17.88
N PRO A 669 8.51 -14.44 -16.69
CA PRO A 669 7.79 -13.17 -16.49
C PRO A 669 8.69 -11.97 -16.80
N ALA A 670 8.06 -10.82 -17.06
CA ALA A 670 8.78 -9.56 -17.12
C ALA A 670 9.37 -9.24 -15.73
N LEU A 671 10.69 -9.11 -15.68
CA LEU A 671 11.38 -8.72 -14.46
C LEU A 671 11.26 -7.20 -14.26
N VAL A 672 10.87 -6.78 -13.07
CA VAL A 672 10.80 -5.36 -12.66
C VAL A 672 11.54 -5.20 -11.34
N SER A 673 12.09 -4.01 -11.07
CA SER A 673 12.69 -3.79 -9.76
C SER A 673 11.59 -3.69 -8.71
N GLN A 674 11.89 -4.05 -7.47
CA GLN A 674 10.89 -4.08 -6.43
C GLN A 674 10.38 -2.66 -6.09
N VAL A 675 9.10 -2.41 -6.41
CA VAL A 675 8.42 -1.11 -6.22
C VAL A 675 7.94 -0.96 -4.79
N ASP A 676 7.57 -2.03 -4.09
CA ASP A 676 7.25 -1.97 -2.67
C ASP A 676 8.51 -2.12 -1.79
N PRO A 677 8.53 -1.65 -0.53
CA PRO A 677 9.72 -1.78 0.34
C PRO A 677 10.10 -3.22 0.71
N GLY A 678 9.19 -4.18 0.50
CA GLY A 678 9.35 -5.58 0.92
C GLY A 678 8.92 -5.83 2.36
N VAL A 679 8.58 -7.10 2.62
CA VAL A 679 8.17 -7.57 3.94
C VAL A 679 9.40 -7.76 4.82
N THR A 680 9.33 -7.26 6.06
CA THR A 680 10.37 -7.46 7.08
C THR A 680 9.72 -7.74 8.43
N VAL A 681 10.48 -8.30 9.38
CA VAL A 681 10.06 -8.38 10.78
C VAL A 681 10.17 -6.99 11.39
N GLN A 682 9.05 -6.48 11.89
CA GLN A 682 8.89 -5.09 12.32
C GLN A 682 8.77 -4.95 13.84
N GLN A 683 8.18 -5.95 14.50
CA GLN A 683 7.99 -5.93 15.94
C GLN A 683 8.04 -7.33 16.55
N GLN A 684 8.61 -7.45 17.76
CA GLN A 684 8.60 -8.67 18.57
C GLN A 684 7.57 -8.57 19.69
N PHE A 685 6.90 -9.68 19.99
CA PHE A 685 5.94 -9.82 21.07
C PHE A 685 6.39 -10.88 22.08
N THR A 686 6.43 -10.49 23.34
CA THR A 686 6.50 -11.44 24.46
C THR A 686 5.08 -11.75 24.93
N PRO A 687 4.70 -13.03 25.07
CA PRO A 687 3.41 -13.43 25.61
C PRO A 687 3.11 -12.74 26.95
N ILE A 688 1.89 -12.20 27.08
CA ILE A 688 1.42 -11.56 28.32
C ILE A 688 0.86 -12.58 29.32
N ALA A 689 0.52 -13.78 28.86
CA ALA A 689 0.06 -14.90 29.68
C ALA A 689 0.42 -16.25 29.05
N VAL A 690 0.65 -17.24 29.91
CA VAL A 690 0.79 -18.67 29.54
C VAL A 690 -0.16 -19.48 30.40
N THR A 691 -1.02 -20.28 29.79
CA THR A 691 -2.01 -21.11 30.48
C THR A 691 -1.94 -22.56 30.01
N GLN A 692 -2.53 -23.48 30.79
CA GLN A 692 -2.58 -24.91 30.47
C GLN A 692 -4.02 -25.41 30.58
N PRO A 693 -4.87 -25.16 29.57
CA PRO A 693 -6.28 -25.58 29.63
C PRO A 693 -6.46 -27.10 29.65
N GLN A 694 -5.47 -27.86 29.17
CA GLN A 694 -5.44 -29.33 29.23
C GLN A 694 -4.00 -29.81 29.48
N ALA A 695 -3.84 -30.98 30.10
CA ALA A 695 -2.52 -31.54 30.38
C ALA A 695 -1.68 -31.66 29.10
N GLY A 696 -0.49 -31.04 29.11
CA GLY A 696 0.42 -31.02 27.94
C GLY A 696 0.03 -30.07 26.80
N VAL A 697 -1.06 -29.31 26.94
CA VAL A 697 -1.53 -28.31 25.97
C VAL A 697 -1.39 -26.92 26.58
N TRP A 698 -0.48 -26.11 26.04
CA TRP A 698 -0.19 -24.77 26.55
C TRP A 698 -0.73 -23.70 25.62
N ILE A 699 -1.31 -22.62 26.15
CA ILE A 699 -1.78 -21.48 25.38
C ILE A 699 -0.98 -20.24 25.78
N PHE A 700 -0.40 -19.57 24.79
CA PHE A 700 0.28 -18.29 24.92
C PHE A 700 -0.63 -17.19 24.38
N ASP A 701 -0.92 -16.17 25.18
CA ASP A 701 -1.60 -14.95 24.73
C ASP A 701 -0.57 -13.88 24.41
N MET A 702 -0.48 -13.45 23.14
CA MET A 702 0.41 -12.37 22.73
C MET A 702 -0.09 -10.97 23.11
N GLY A 703 -1.34 -10.85 23.58
CA GLY A 703 -1.99 -9.59 23.94
C GLY A 703 -2.43 -8.73 22.75
N GLN A 704 -2.08 -9.12 21.52
CA GLN A 704 -2.38 -8.44 20.27
C GLN A 704 -2.61 -9.48 19.17
N ASN A 705 -3.65 -9.31 18.36
CA ASN A 705 -3.81 -10.04 17.10
C ASN A 705 -2.95 -9.38 16.01
N PHE A 706 -2.01 -10.11 15.41
CA PHE A 706 -1.10 -9.61 14.38
C PHE A 706 -0.78 -10.68 13.34
N THR A 707 -0.12 -10.29 12.24
CA THR A 707 0.38 -11.23 11.22
C THR A 707 1.87 -11.51 11.40
N GLY A 708 2.28 -12.77 11.27
CA GLY A 708 3.67 -13.18 11.46
C GLY A 708 3.83 -14.66 11.77
N TRP A 709 4.85 -14.99 12.54
CA TRP A 709 5.14 -16.36 13.01
C TRP A 709 5.77 -16.32 14.40
N ASN A 710 6.20 -17.47 14.91
CA ASN A 710 6.82 -17.57 16.23
C ASN A 710 8.28 -18.03 16.15
N ARG A 711 9.11 -17.45 17.02
CA ARG A 711 10.41 -18.01 17.39
C ARG A 711 10.23 -18.89 18.63
N LEU A 712 10.57 -20.17 18.51
CA LEU A 712 10.53 -21.16 19.59
C LEU A 712 11.94 -21.42 20.11
N ARG A 713 12.09 -21.48 21.44
CA ARG A 713 13.28 -21.96 22.15
C ARG A 713 12.96 -23.25 22.88
N VAL A 714 13.74 -24.30 22.66
CA VAL A 714 13.46 -25.62 23.23
C VAL A 714 14.73 -26.42 23.47
N THR A 715 14.77 -27.21 24.54
CA THR A 715 15.81 -28.22 24.81
C THR A 715 15.11 -29.55 25.02
N GLY A 716 15.60 -30.63 24.41
CA GLY A 716 15.02 -31.96 24.57
C GLY A 716 15.71 -33.01 23.72
N ASP A 717 15.22 -34.24 23.79
CA ASP A 717 15.82 -35.37 23.10
C ASP A 717 15.64 -35.29 21.58
N ALA A 718 16.62 -35.82 20.84
CA ALA A 718 16.56 -35.93 19.39
C ALA A 718 15.30 -36.67 18.94
N GLY A 719 14.57 -36.10 17.98
CA GLY A 719 13.31 -36.68 17.49
C GLY A 719 12.06 -36.28 18.27
N THR A 720 12.19 -35.53 19.37
CA THR A 720 11.04 -34.86 20.01
C THR A 720 10.44 -33.86 19.02
N THR A 721 9.12 -33.88 18.82
CA THR A 721 8.42 -32.93 17.93
C THR A 721 7.54 -31.99 18.74
N VAL A 722 7.79 -30.69 18.61
CA VAL A 722 6.96 -29.61 19.16
C VAL A 722 6.05 -29.08 18.06
N THR A 723 4.76 -28.94 18.35
CA THR A 723 3.75 -28.40 17.42
C THR A 723 3.20 -27.08 17.93
N MET A 724 3.13 -26.07 17.06
CA MET A 724 2.55 -24.76 17.30
C MET A 724 1.34 -24.54 16.40
N ARG A 725 0.15 -24.39 16.98
CA ARG A 725 -1.07 -23.96 16.25
C ARG A 725 -1.40 -22.51 16.58
N HIS A 726 -1.96 -21.79 15.62
CA HIS A 726 -2.22 -20.36 15.74
C HIS A 726 -3.72 -20.05 15.61
N GLY A 727 -4.22 -19.10 16.39
CA GLY A 727 -5.63 -18.71 16.35
C GLY A 727 -5.89 -17.28 16.85
N GLU A 728 -6.98 -16.69 16.39
CA GLU A 728 -7.33 -15.29 16.70
C GLU A 728 -8.03 -15.14 18.05
N ILE A 729 -8.79 -16.15 18.46
CA ILE A 729 -9.59 -16.17 19.69
C ILE A 729 -9.48 -17.53 20.41
N LEU A 730 -9.99 -17.59 21.64
CA LEU A 730 -10.10 -18.81 22.44
C LEU A 730 -11.56 -19.26 22.54
N ASN A 731 -11.75 -20.57 22.73
CA ASN A 731 -13.01 -21.12 23.19
C ASN A 731 -13.28 -20.71 24.65
N ALA A 732 -14.53 -20.85 25.10
CA ALA A 732 -14.93 -20.55 26.48
C ALA A 732 -14.17 -21.36 27.55
N ASN A 733 -13.69 -22.56 27.21
CA ASN A 733 -12.87 -23.40 28.09
C ASN A 733 -11.36 -23.07 28.06
N GLY A 734 -10.96 -22.00 27.36
CA GLY A 734 -9.58 -21.54 27.26
C GLY A 734 -8.73 -22.26 26.21
N THR A 735 -9.26 -23.25 25.48
CA THR A 735 -8.52 -23.88 24.36
C THR A 735 -8.56 -23.02 23.10
N LEU A 736 -7.62 -23.27 22.17
CA LEU A 736 -7.54 -22.53 20.91
C LEU A 736 -8.78 -22.77 20.03
N TYR A 737 -9.35 -21.70 19.48
CA TYR A 737 -10.40 -21.77 18.46
C TYR A 737 -9.81 -21.58 17.06
N THR A 738 -10.03 -22.54 16.18
CA THR A 738 -9.50 -22.54 14.80
C THR A 738 -10.55 -22.80 13.74
N ALA A 739 -11.84 -22.90 14.09
CA ALA A 739 -12.87 -23.29 13.11
C ALA A 739 -13.08 -22.21 12.04
N ASN A 740 -12.89 -20.93 12.36
CA ASN A 740 -12.94 -19.84 11.37
C ASN A 740 -11.76 -19.83 10.38
N LEU A 741 -10.73 -20.66 10.61
CA LEU A 741 -9.66 -20.89 9.63
C LEU A 741 -10.10 -21.83 8.49
N ARG A 742 -11.29 -22.44 8.63
CA ARG A 742 -12.01 -23.31 7.68
C ARG A 742 -11.34 -24.66 7.40
N VAL A 743 -10.04 -24.67 7.13
CA VAL A 743 -9.28 -25.87 6.78
C VAL A 743 -8.65 -26.51 8.03
N ALA A 744 -8.88 -27.80 8.23
CA ALA A 744 -8.28 -28.55 9.32
C ALA A 744 -6.74 -28.55 9.22
N GLY A 745 -6.07 -28.23 10.32
CA GLY A 745 -4.60 -28.20 10.39
C GLY A 745 -3.94 -26.97 9.75
N LEU A 746 -4.71 -25.98 9.30
CA LEU A 746 -4.20 -24.69 8.83
C LEU A 746 -3.43 -23.95 9.95
N ALA A 747 -2.48 -23.11 9.56
CA ALA A 747 -1.62 -22.32 10.45
C ALA A 747 -0.92 -23.15 11.55
N THR A 748 -0.28 -24.26 11.17
CA THR A 748 0.38 -25.17 12.11
C THR A 748 1.85 -25.42 11.76
N ASP A 749 2.75 -24.97 12.64
CA ASP A 749 4.19 -25.20 12.51
C ASP A 749 4.63 -26.40 13.35
N ARG A 750 5.61 -27.17 12.85
CA ARG A 750 6.14 -28.36 13.53
C ARG A 750 7.66 -28.37 13.51
N PHE A 751 8.27 -28.56 14.67
CA PHE A 751 9.71 -28.59 14.83
C PHE A 751 10.17 -29.89 15.50
N THR A 752 10.96 -30.69 14.80
CA THR A 752 11.58 -31.91 15.35
C THR A 752 13.02 -31.63 15.74
N LEU A 753 13.34 -31.83 17.02
CA LEU A 753 14.63 -31.50 17.62
C LEU A 753 15.76 -32.41 17.12
N ALA A 754 16.95 -31.83 17.00
CA ALA A 754 18.19 -32.55 16.74
C ALA A 754 18.77 -33.23 17.99
N GLY A 755 18.41 -32.76 19.19
CA GLY A 755 18.91 -33.26 20.47
C GLY A 755 20.36 -32.88 20.70
N THR A 756 20.69 -31.60 20.49
CA THR A 756 22.09 -31.11 20.55
C THR A 756 22.72 -31.13 21.96
N GLY A 757 21.92 -31.38 23.00
CA GLY A 757 22.32 -31.23 24.41
C GLY A 757 22.25 -29.78 24.92
N GLY A 758 21.91 -28.82 24.07
CA GLY A 758 21.67 -27.42 24.42
C GLY A 758 20.36 -26.88 23.84
N GLU A 759 20.12 -25.58 24.01
CA GLU A 759 18.93 -24.91 23.46
C GLU A 759 18.97 -24.85 21.93
N GLU A 760 17.91 -25.35 21.31
CA GLU A 760 17.63 -25.22 19.88
C GLU A 760 16.64 -24.08 19.64
N VAL A 761 16.84 -23.34 18.54
CA VAL A 761 15.98 -22.23 18.12
C VAL A 761 15.32 -22.56 16.80
N PHE A 762 13.99 -22.50 16.77
CA PHE A 762 13.19 -22.64 15.56
C PHE A 762 12.50 -21.33 15.21
N GLU A 763 12.59 -20.94 13.95
CA GLU A 763 11.86 -19.81 13.38
C GLU A 763 11.50 -20.16 11.91
N PRO A 764 10.20 -20.20 11.55
CA PRO A 764 9.77 -20.46 10.17
C PRO A 764 10.32 -19.44 9.16
N ARG A 765 10.44 -19.84 7.89
CA ARG A 765 10.94 -18.99 6.79
C ARG A 765 9.92 -18.68 5.71
N PHE A 766 9.07 -19.65 5.39
CA PHE A 766 8.23 -19.63 4.19
C PHE A 766 6.73 -19.78 4.51
N THR A 767 6.33 -19.34 5.70
CA THR A 767 4.93 -19.30 6.13
C THR A 767 4.59 -18.04 6.89
N VAL A 768 3.31 -17.75 7.06
CA VAL A 768 2.80 -16.61 7.83
C VAL A 768 1.40 -16.92 8.37
N HIS A 769 1.08 -16.41 9.55
CA HIS A 769 -0.17 -16.65 10.27
C HIS A 769 -0.73 -15.34 10.83
N GLY A 770 -2.05 -15.15 10.78
CA GLY A 770 -2.76 -14.12 11.54
C GLY A 770 -3.28 -14.67 12.87
N TYR A 771 -2.77 -14.18 14.00
CA TYR A 771 -3.10 -14.74 15.31
C TYR A 771 -2.86 -13.79 16.49
N ARG A 772 -3.52 -14.10 17.61
CA ARG A 772 -3.19 -13.58 18.95
C ARG A 772 -2.70 -14.69 19.87
N TYR A 773 -3.25 -15.90 19.71
CA TYR A 773 -3.00 -17.02 20.60
C TYR A 773 -2.20 -18.10 19.89
N VAL A 774 -1.28 -18.71 20.63
CA VAL A 774 -0.47 -19.85 20.15
C VAL A 774 -0.71 -21.03 21.09
N GLU A 775 -1.11 -22.16 20.52
CA GLU A 775 -1.13 -23.43 21.24
C GLU A 775 0.18 -24.20 21.01
N LEU A 776 0.81 -24.65 22.09
CA LEU A 776 2.03 -25.43 22.08
C LEU A 776 1.77 -26.83 22.66
N THR A 777 2.09 -27.86 21.88
CA THR A 777 1.99 -29.27 22.28
C THR A 777 3.27 -30.03 21.96
N GLY A 778 3.52 -31.13 22.67
CA GLY A 778 4.75 -31.92 22.51
C GLY A 778 6.01 -31.24 23.08
N PHE A 779 5.86 -30.15 23.83
CA PHE A 779 6.98 -29.45 24.45
C PHE A 779 7.60 -30.28 25.58
N PRO A 780 8.93 -30.50 25.60
CA PRO A 780 9.60 -31.20 26.69
C PRO A 780 9.63 -30.34 27.96
N GLY A 781 8.82 -30.71 28.95
CA GLY A 781 8.74 -30.01 30.24
C GLY A 781 7.69 -28.90 30.28
N THR A 782 7.96 -27.87 31.06
CA THR A 782 7.04 -26.73 31.28
C THR A 782 7.58 -25.50 30.56
N PRO A 783 6.85 -24.93 29.58
CA PRO A 783 7.29 -23.73 28.92
C PRO A 783 7.10 -22.50 29.81
N THR A 784 7.81 -21.42 29.46
CA THR A 784 7.72 -20.11 30.10
C THR A 784 7.39 -19.05 29.05
N ALA A 785 7.11 -17.81 29.46
CA ALA A 785 6.83 -16.73 28.50
C ALA A 785 7.97 -16.51 27.48
N SER A 786 9.23 -16.81 27.81
CA SER A 786 10.36 -16.69 26.87
C SER A 786 10.48 -17.87 25.90
N THR A 787 9.71 -18.95 26.08
CA THR A 787 9.71 -20.11 25.19
C THR A 787 9.25 -19.75 23.78
N VAL A 788 8.29 -18.83 23.66
CA VAL A 788 7.71 -18.40 22.39
C VAL A 788 7.84 -16.88 22.29
N THR A 789 8.40 -16.37 21.19
CA THR A 789 8.35 -14.94 20.84
C THR A 789 7.60 -14.75 19.54
N GLY A 790 6.56 -13.92 19.53
CA GLY A 790 5.86 -13.54 18.31
C GLY A 790 6.71 -12.61 17.45
N GLN A 791 6.88 -12.93 16.17
CA GLN A 791 7.61 -12.15 15.17
C GLN A 791 6.59 -11.52 14.21
N ALA A 792 6.19 -10.28 14.46
CA ALA A 792 5.23 -9.58 13.62
C ALA A 792 5.92 -9.01 12.39
N ALA A 793 5.39 -9.29 11.20
CA ALA A 793 6.01 -8.93 9.92
C ALA A 793 4.99 -8.32 8.96
N TRP A 794 5.39 -7.30 8.20
CA TRP A 794 4.57 -6.67 7.16
C TRP A 794 5.46 -5.90 6.18
N THR A 795 4.90 -5.43 5.05
CA THR A 795 5.61 -4.55 4.11
C THR A 795 6.01 -3.26 4.83
N SER A 796 7.31 -2.99 4.86
CA SER A 796 7.90 -1.90 5.64
C SER A 796 7.33 -0.53 5.23
N GLY A 797 6.86 0.26 6.20
CA GLY A 797 6.34 1.62 5.98
C GLY A 797 6.43 2.45 7.26
N SER A 798 6.84 3.71 7.15
CA SER A 798 6.94 4.61 8.30
C SER A 798 5.55 5.03 8.78
N GLN A 799 5.37 5.27 10.08
CA GLN A 799 4.10 5.82 10.58
C GLN A 799 4.01 7.30 10.25
N LEU A 800 3.03 7.69 9.43
CA LEU A 800 2.83 9.07 8.99
C LEU A 800 1.89 9.83 9.92
N GLY A 801 0.81 9.17 10.36
CA GLY A 801 -0.26 9.76 11.14
C GLY A 801 -0.27 9.32 12.61
N THR A 802 -0.59 10.26 13.49
CA THR A 802 -0.88 9.99 14.91
C THR A 802 -2.14 10.72 15.32
N LEU A 803 -2.96 10.06 16.14
CA LEU A 803 -4.15 10.65 16.74
C LEU A 803 -4.20 10.29 18.22
N THR A 804 -4.52 11.26 19.07
CA THR A 804 -4.83 11.04 20.48
C THR A 804 -6.00 11.91 20.86
N THR A 805 -6.97 11.33 21.56
CA THR A 805 -8.18 12.02 22.01
C THR A 805 -8.36 11.88 23.52
N SER A 806 -9.23 12.73 24.07
CA SER A 806 -9.73 12.61 25.45
C SER A 806 -10.53 11.33 25.74
N ASN A 807 -10.94 10.57 24.71
CA ASN A 807 -11.71 9.34 24.87
C ASN A 807 -10.85 8.09 24.63
N ALA A 808 -10.67 7.29 25.68
CA ALA A 808 -9.83 6.09 25.64
C ALA A 808 -10.33 5.03 24.64
N MET A 809 -11.65 4.91 24.44
CA MET A 809 -12.22 3.98 23.47
C MET A 809 -11.81 4.37 22.04
N LEU A 810 -11.89 5.65 21.67
CA LEU A 810 -11.46 6.09 20.33
C LEU A 810 -9.97 5.87 20.09
N ASN A 811 -9.14 6.10 21.11
CA ASN A 811 -7.71 5.81 21.02
C ASN A 811 -7.45 4.32 20.79
N GLN A 812 -8.24 3.45 21.42
CA GLN A 812 -8.17 2.01 21.23
C GLN A 812 -8.74 1.56 19.87
N VAL A 813 -9.80 2.20 19.35
CA VAL A 813 -10.30 1.96 17.98
C VAL A 813 -9.20 2.29 16.97
N GLN A 814 -8.58 3.46 17.08
CA GLN A 814 -7.50 3.86 16.18
C GLN A 814 -6.31 2.89 16.24
N LYS A 815 -5.96 2.40 17.44
CA LYS A 815 -4.93 1.35 17.60
C LYS A 815 -5.34 0.06 16.89
N ALA A 816 -6.58 -0.38 17.01
CA ALA A 816 -7.10 -1.58 16.35
C ALA A 816 -7.10 -1.43 14.81
N ILE A 817 -7.42 -0.25 14.28
CA ILE A 817 -7.34 0.07 12.85
C ILE A 817 -5.91 -0.09 12.34
N VAL A 818 -4.92 0.52 13.02
CA VAL A 818 -3.51 0.45 12.60
C VAL A 818 -2.97 -0.98 12.63
N TRP A 819 -3.36 -1.78 13.64
CA TRP A 819 -2.97 -3.20 13.69
C TRP A 819 -3.65 -4.04 12.60
N GLY A 820 -4.92 -3.77 12.32
CA GLY A 820 -5.65 -4.43 11.23
C GLY A 820 -5.01 -4.15 9.87
N GLN A 821 -4.60 -2.89 9.64
CA GLN A 821 -3.84 -2.50 8.47
C GLN A 821 -2.50 -3.23 8.39
N ARG A 822 -1.63 -3.10 9.40
CA ARG A 822 -0.31 -3.73 9.40
C ARG A 822 -0.39 -5.22 9.11
N SER A 823 -1.33 -5.91 9.73
CA SER A 823 -1.51 -7.35 9.58
C SER A 823 -1.84 -7.78 8.14
N ASN A 824 -2.39 -6.88 7.35
CA ASN A 824 -2.89 -7.20 6.02
C ASN A 824 -2.11 -6.49 4.89
N MET A 825 -0.95 -5.91 5.20
CA MET A 825 -0.07 -5.28 4.22
C MET A 825 1.14 -6.20 4.02
N LEU A 826 0.91 -7.38 3.44
CA LEU A 826 1.92 -8.42 3.23
C LEU A 826 2.13 -8.63 1.73
N SER A 827 3.00 -7.81 1.12
CA SER A 827 3.23 -7.73 -0.33
C SER A 827 2.04 -7.29 -1.19
N ILE A 828 0.80 -7.53 -0.74
CA ILE A 828 -0.47 -7.05 -1.29
C ILE A 828 -1.43 -6.71 -0.13
N PRO A 829 -2.43 -5.82 -0.33
CA PRO A 829 -3.43 -5.51 0.67
C PRO A 829 -4.44 -6.66 0.79
N THR A 830 -4.22 -7.58 1.72
CA THR A 830 -5.07 -8.76 1.89
C THR A 830 -6.37 -8.46 2.62
N ASP A 831 -7.44 -9.20 2.34
CA ASP A 831 -8.68 -9.16 3.14
C ASP A 831 -8.40 -9.47 4.62
N CYS A 832 -7.84 -10.65 4.88
CA CYS A 832 -7.48 -11.11 6.20
C CYS A 832 -6.14 -11.86 6.14
N PRO A 833 -5.41 -12.00 7.26
CA PRO A 833 -4.11 -12.66 7.28
C PRO A 833 -4.16 -14.11 7.78
N ASN A 834 -5.33 -14.60 8.20
CA ASN A 834 -5.44 -15.82 9.01
C ASN A 834 -5.91 -17.05 8.22
N ARG A 835 -7.10 -17.02 7.60
CA ARG A 835 -7.73 -18.20 6.96
C ARG A 835 -7.15 -18.51 5.57
N ASP A 836 -7.68 -19.54 4.92
CA ASP A 836 -7.45 -19.96 3.53
C ASP A 836 -8.02 -18.97 2.50
N GLU A 837 -7.62 -17.69 2.60
CA GLU A 837 -8.00 -16.62 1.67
C GLU A 837 -6.79 -15.71 1.39
N ARG A 838 -6.61 -14.62 2.15
CA ARG A 838 -5.43 -13.74 2.10
C ARG A 838 -5.19 -13.19 0.69
N LEU A 839 -6.28 -12.80 0.03
CA LEU A 839 -6.29 -12.32 -1.35
C LEU A 839 -6.35 -10.80 -1.37
N GLY A 840 -5.84 -10.20 -2.44
CA GLY A 840 -5.90 -8.76 -2.66
C GLY A 840 -7.28 -8.31 -3.08
N TRP A 841 -8.25 -8.42 -2.18
CA TRP A 841 -9.64 -8.05 -2.42
C TRP A 841 -9.78 -6.55 -2.66
N THR A 842 -10.32 -6.21 -3.82
CA THR A 842 -10.28 -4.85 -4.35
C THR A 842 -11.24 -3.92 -3.62
N GLY A 843 -12.41 -4.40 -3.20
CA GLY A 843 -13.39 -3.60 -2.47
C GLY A 843 -12.91 -3.20 -1.07
N ASP A 844 -12.23 -4.10 -0.39
CA ASP A 844 -11.66 -3.87 0.93
C ASP A 844 -10.69 -2.69 0.88
N ILE A 845 -9.71 -2.73 -0.03
CA ILE A 845 -8.72 -1.65 -0.14
C ILE A 845 -9.32 -0.37 -0.75
N ALA A 846 -10.31 -0.46 -1.63
CA ALA A 846 -11.03 0.72 -2.11
C ALA A 846 -11.66 1.50 -0.95
N SER A 847 -12.31 0.81 -0.01
CA SER A 847 -12.91 1.44 1.17
C SER A 847 -11.90 1.95 2.20
N PHE A 848 -10.68 1.39 2.21
CA PHE A 848 -9.69 1.62 3.27
C PHE A 848 -8.50 2.47 2.83
N ALA A 849 -8.28 2.71 1.53
CA ALA A 849 -7.11 3.43 1.01
C ALA A 849 -6.93 4.83 1.63
N ALA A 850 -8.02 5.58 1.83
CA ALA A 850 -7.96 6.89 2.44
C ALA A 850 -7.45 6.84 3.89
N THR A 851 -7.88 5.84 4.66
CA THR A 851 -7.38 5.62 6.04
C THR A 851 -5.94 5.10 6.03
N SER A 852 -5.63 4.18 5.12
CA SER A 852 -4.34 3.50 5.07
C SER A 852 -3.17 4.46 4.84
N THR A 853 -3.36 5.41 3.92
CA THR A 853 -2.41 6.48 3.57
C THR A 853 -2.18 7.51 4.67
N PHE A 854 -3.15 7.68 5.59
CA PHE A 854 -2.95 8.50 6.78
C PHE A 854 -2.08 7.81 7.82
N ASN A 855 -2.32 6.51 8.07
CA ASN A 855 -1.68 5.78 9.15
C ASN A 855 -0.19 5.57 8.90
N VAL A 856 0.17 5.02 7.74
CA VAL A 856 1.53 4.61 7.40
C VAL A 856 1.85 4.96 5.95
N ASP A 857 3.13 5.09 5.64
CA ASP A 857 3.62 5.29 4.29
C ASP A 857 3.44 4.02 3.48
N VAL A 858 2.42 4.02 2.62
CA VAL A 858 2.05 2.93 1.72
C VAL A 858 2.13 3.37 0.26
N ALA A 859 2.82 4.47 -0.06
CA ALA A 859 2.89 5.01 -1.42
C ALA A 859 3.39 3.94 -2.41
N GLY A 860 4.61 3.44 -2.22
CA GLY A 860 5.18 2.39 -3.10
C GLY A 860 4.45 1.03 -2.99
N PHE A 861 3.75 0.76 -1.89
CA PHE A 861 2.98 -0.48 -1.74
C PHE A 861 1.69 -0.46 -2.57
N LEU A 862 0.94 0.65 -2.53
CA LEU A 862 -0.29 0.80 -3.31
C LEU A 862 -0.02 1.14 -4.77
N ASP A 863 1.13 1.76 -5.09
CA ASP A 863 1.62 1.92 -6.47
C ASP A 863 1.86 0.53 -7.10
N LYS A 864 2.65 -0.32 -6.43
CA LYS A 864 2.82 -1.73 -6.80
C LYS A 864 1.49 -2.49 -6.90
N PHE A 865 0.52 -2.21 -6.04
CA PHE A 865 -0.79 -2.86 -6.12
C PHE A 865 -1.64 -2.34 -7.30
N THR A 866 -1.47 -1.08 -7.70
CA THR A 866 -2.09 -0.52 -8.92
C THR A 866 -1.57 -1.22 -10.18
N ASP A 867 -0.29 -1.57 -10.17
CA ASP A 867 0.32 -2.46 -11.14
C ASP A 867 -0.35 -3.85 -11.18
N ASP A 868 -0.60 -4.48 -10.02
CA ASP A 868 -1.31 -5.77 -9.94
C ASP A 868 -2.76 -5.67 -10.42
N LEU A 869 -3.47 -4.58 -10.10
CA LEU A 869 -4.84 -4.30 -10.59
C LEU A 869 -4.86 -4.18 -12.12
N THR A 870 -3.85 -3.52 -12.67
CA THR A 870 -3.67 -3.36 -14.13
C THR A 870 -3.36 -4.70 -14.80
N ASP A 871 -2.47 -5.50 -14.20
CA ASP A 871 -2.19 -6.86 -14.65
C ASP A 871 -3.46 -7.72 -14.57
N ALA A 872 -4.31 -7.55 -13.58
CA ALA A 872 -5.52 -8.34 -13.43
C ALA A 872 -6.68 -7.90 -14.35
N GLN A 873 -6.65 -6.68 -14.90
CA GLN A 873 -7.74 -6.14 -15.70
C GLN A 873 -8.00 -6.98 -16.96
N LEU A 874 -9.27 -7.34 -17.17
CA LEU A 874 -9.70 -8.15 -18.30
C LEU A 874 -9.65 -7.36 -19.62
N ALA A 875 -9.62 -8.07 -20.74
CA ALA A 875 -9.56 -7.46 -22.08
C ALA A 875 -10.73 -6.50 -22.36
N ASN A 876 -11.92 -6.79 -21.82
CA ASN A 876 -13.11 -5.94 -21.96
C ASN A 876 -13.09 -4.67 -21.07
N GLY A 877 -12.03 -4.44 -20.30
CA GLY A 877 -11.90 -3.28 -19.41
C GLY A 877 -12.37 -3.50 -17.98
N ALA A 878 -12.97 -4.66 -17.66
CA ALA A 878 -13.41 -4.97 -16.30
C ALA A 878 -12.20 -5.22 -15.37
N PHE A 879 -12.13 -4.51 -14.25
CA PHE A 879 -11.27 -4.89 -13.15
C PHE A 879 -11.85 -6.10 -12.39
N THR A 880 -10.98 -6.93 -11.84
CA THR A 880 -11.32 -8.16 -11.12
C THR A 880 -11.62 -7.88 -9.64
N ASP A 881 -12.28 -8.83 -8.98
CA ASP A 881 -12.62 -8.71 -7.56
C ASP A 881 -11.39 -8.94 -6.64
N THR A 882 -10.36 -9.60 -7.16
CA THR A 882 -9.05 -9.81 -6.51
C THR A 882 -7.90 -9.49 -7.46
N ALA A 883 -6.79 -8.96 -6.92
CA ALA A 883 -5.53 -8.75 -7.64
C ALA A 883 -4.34 -9.19 -6.76
N PRO A 884 -3.37 -9.98 -7.25
CA PRO A 884 -3.38 -10.74 -8.51
C PRO A 884 -4.61 -11.65 -8.67
N TYR A 885 -5.09 -11.81 -9.90
CA TYR A 885 -6.33 -12.54 -10.18
C TYR A 885 -6.11 -14.06 -10.19
N VAL A 886 -6.62 -14.75 -9.15
CA VAL A 886 -6.52 -16.20 -9.01
C VAL A 886 -7.87 -16.93 -8.88
N CYS A 887 -8.95 -16.21 -8.60
CA CYS A 887 -10.29 -16.73 -8.45
C CYS A 887 -11.32 -15.63 -8.69
N CYS A 888 -12.59 -15.99 -8.46
CA CYS A 888 -13.64 -15.03 -8.13
C CYS A 888 -14.13 -14.25 -9.38
N GLY A 889 -14.80 -13.12 -9.20
CA GLY A 889 -15.46 -12.39 -10.29
C GLY A 889 -14.69 -11.19 -10.81
N ALA A 890 -15.36 -10.41 -11.65
CA ALA A 890 -14.89 -9.15 -12.20
C ALA A 890 -16.07 -8.25 -12.55
N GLY A 891 -15.84 -6.94 -12.65
CA GLY A 891 -16.87 -5.98 -13.04
C GLY A 891 -17.83 -5.57 -11.93
N THR A 892 -17.49 -5.91 -10.69
CA THR A 892 -18.32 -5.70 -9.50
C THR A 892 -18.16 -4.28 -8.95
N ALA A 893 -19.27 -3.58 -8.77
CA ALA A 893 -19.29 -2.22 -8.24
C ALA A 893 -18.84 -2.17 -6.77
N GLY A 894 -17.98 -1.20 -6.44
CA GLY A 894 -17.32 -1.09 -5.15
C GLY A 894 -16.02 -1.89 -5.04
N TRP A 895 -15.83 -2.91 -5.89
CA TRP A 895 -14.62 -3.75 -5.94
C TRP A 895 -13.72 -3.33 -7.09
N GLY A 896 -14.19 -3.50 -8.34
CA GLY A 896 -13.43 -3.10 -9.53
C GLY A 896 -13.07 -1.61 -9.56
N ASP A 897 -13.85 -0.78 -8.88
CA ASP A 897 -13.59 0.66 -8.72
C ASP A 897 -12.28 0.98 -7.97
N ALA A 898 -11.69 0.00 -7.27
CA ALA A 898 -10.34 0.14 -6.69
C ALA A 898 -9.29 0.58 -7.73
N GLY A 899 -9.43 0.13 -8.97
CA GLY A 899 -8.56 0.53 -10.09
C GLY A 899 -8.61 2.03 -10.42
N VAL A 900 -9.59 2.77 -9.91
CA VAL A 900 -9.71 4.24 -10.02
C VAL A 900 -9.49 4.91 -8.66
N ILE A 901 -10.06 4.36 -7.59
CA ILE A 901 -10.02 4.95 -6.24
C ILE A 901 -8.61 4.94 -5.65
N VAL A 902 -7.83 3.86 -5.84
CA VAL A 902 -6.47 3.76 -5.30
C VAL A 902 -5.51 4.78 -5.95
N PRO A 903 -5.42 4.88 -7.29
CA PRO A 903 -4.62 5.93 -7.95
C PRO A 903 -5.04 7.34 -7.55
N TYR A 904 -6.36 7.60 -7.50
CA TYR A 904 -6.87 8.89 -7.08
C TYR A 904 -6.44 9.24 -5.65
N THR A 905 -6.51 8.27 -4.73
CA THR A 905 -6.10 8.46 -3.33
C THR A 905 -4.61 8.74 -3.22
N LEU A 906 -3.76 8.01 -3.95
CA LEU A 906 -2.31 8.26 -3.98
C LEU A 906 -1.98 9.68 -4.43
N TRP A 907 -2.65 10.15 -5.49
CA TRP A 907 -2.53 11.53 -5.95
C TRP A 907 -2.97 12.54 -4.88
N GLN A 908 -4.14 12.34 -4.28
CA GLN A 908 -4.66 13.27 -3.27
C GLN A 908 -3.77 13.34 -2.02
N ARG A 909 -3.16 12.23 -1.60
CA ARG A 909 -2.44 12.12 -0.32
C ARG A 909 -0.95 12.40 -0.42
N TYR A 910 -0.31 11.93 -1.49
CA TYR A 910 1.14 12.05 -1.69
C TYR A 910 1.50 13.08 -2.76
N GLY A 911 0.53 13.50 -3.59
CA GLY A 911 0.80 14.34 -4.76
C GLY A 911 1.34 13.53 -5.94
N ASP A 912 1.32 12.19 -5.86
CA ASP A 912 1.80 11.30 -6.90
C ASP A 912 0.84 11.32 -8.09
N ILE A 913 1.15 12.17 -9.08
CA ILE A 913 0.41 12.25 -10.33
C ILE A 913 0.92 11.24 -11.38
N ALA A 914 2.07 10.60 -11.13
CA ALA A 914 2.66 9.65 -12.07
C ALA A 914 1.83 8.37 -12.11
N VAL A 915 1.40 7.84 -10.95
CA VAL A 915 0.51 6.67 -10.89
C VAL A 915 -0.78 6.89 -11.69
N VAL A 916 -1.33 8.11 -11.66
CA VAL A 916 -2.50 8.48 -12.45
C VAL A 916 -2.17 8.44 -13.94
N ARG A 917 -1.02 8.99 -14.34
CA ARG A 917 -0.59 9.07 -15.74
C ARG A 917 -0.30 7.69 -16.32
N ASP A 918 0.39 6.85 -15.58
CA ASP A 918 0.86 5.54 -16.02
C ASP A 918 -0.30 4.55 -16.19
N HIS A 919 -1.37 4.72 -15.40
CA HIS A 919 -2.56 3.85 -15.43
C HIS A 919 -3.80 4.53 -16.04
N PHE A 920 -3.69 5.73 -16.61
CA PHE A 920 -4.84 6.50 -17.10
C PHE A 920 -5.69 5.71 -18.11
N SER A 921 -5.04 5.00 -19.03
CA SER A 921 -5.74 4.20 -20.04
C SER A 921 -6.53 3.01 -19.46
N ASN A 922 -6.09 2.46 -18.33
CA ASN A 922 -6.80 1.38 -17.64
C ASN A 922 -8.03 1.91 -16.91
N MET A 923 -7.93 3.09 -16.31
CA MET A 923 -9.04 3.76 -15.64
C MET A 923 -10.14 4.19 -16.63
N THR A 924 -9.79 4.68 -17.82
CA THR A 924 -10.78 5.01 -18.85
C THR A 924 -11.48 3.77 -19.39
N ARG A 925 -10.74 2.68 -19.64
CA ARG A 925 -11.32 1.37 -20.02
C ARG A 925 -12.30 0.82 -18.99
N TRP A 926 -12.09 1.09 -17.70
CA TRP A 926 -13.05 0.73 -16.66
C TRP A 926 -14.37 1.50 -16.78
N VAL A 927 -14.31 2.83 -16.90
CA VAL A 927 -15.51 3.66 -17.06
C VAL A 927 -16.25 3.31 -18.36
N ASP A 928 -15.53 3.00 -19.43
CA ASP A 928 -16.12 2.56 -20.70
C ASP A 928 -16.76 1.17 -20.58
N TYR A 929 -16.13 0.23 -19.85
CA TYR A 929 -16.73 -1.06 -19.51
C TYR A 929 -18.04 -0.87 -18.74
N LEU A 930 -18.05 -0.03 -17.69
CA LEU A 930 -19.23 0.25 -16.90
C LEU A 930 -20.37 0.82 -17.75
N ARG A 931 -20.05 1.76 -18.65
CA ARG A 931 -20.99 2.32 -19.62
C ARG A 931 -21.53 1.26 -20.58
N SER A 932 -20.68 0.36 -21.08
CA SER A 932 -21.06 -0.68 -22.03
C SER A 932 -22.02 -1.74 -21.45
N THR A 933 -22.06 -1.85 -20.13
CA THR A 933 -22.87 -2.83 -19.39
C THR A 933 -23.99 -2.18 -18.57
N ALA A 934 -24.21 -0.86 -18.76
CA ALA A 934 -25.39 -0.15 -18.30
C ALA A 934 -26.51 -0.20 -19.37
N ALA A 935 -27.76 0.00 -18.95
CA ALA A 935 -28.88 0.15 -19.86
C ALA A 935 -28.83 1.50 -20.62
N ALA A 936 -29.70 1.68 -21.62
CA ALA A 936 -29.71 2.88 -22.45
C ALA A 936 -30.01 4.18 -21.66
N ASP A 937 -30.66 4.06 -20.50
CA ASP A 937 -30.93 5.14 -19.56
C ASP A 937 -29.77 5.40 -18.58
N LEU A 938 -28.61 4.75 -18.79
CA LEU A 938 -27.41 4.80 -17.95
C LEU A 938 -27.57 4.16 -16.56
N ILE A 939 -28.69 3.47 -16.31
CA ILE A 939 -28.84 2.68 -15.08
C ILE A 939 -28.08 1.37 -15.24
N ARG A 940 -27.19 1.10 -14.28
CA ARG A 940 -26.44 -0.14 -14.22
C ARG A 940 -27.13 -1.09 -13.25
N ASP A 941 -27.69 -2.18 -13.75
CA ASP A 941 -28.30 -3.24 -12.96
C ASP A 941 -27.47 -4.52 -13.10
N GLN A 942 -26.31 -4.52 -12.45
CA GLN A 942 -25.41 -5.67 -12.41
C GLN A 942 -25.32 -6.13 -10.95
N GLY A 943 -25.30 -7.45 -10.76
CA GLY A 943 -25.13 -8.07 -9.45
C GLY A 943 -23.78 -7.76 -8.81
N GLY A 944 -23.52 -8.37 -7.67
CA GLY A 944 -22.29 -8.18 -6.92
C GLY A 944 -22.51 -8.43 -5.43
N TYR A 945 -21.47 -8.16 -4.63
CA TYR A 945 -21.52 -8.33 -3.18
C TYR A 945 -22.49 -7.35 -2.51
N GLY A 946 -22.69 -6.16 -3.10
CA GLY A 946 -23.53 -5.10 -2.54
C GLY A 946 -22.88 -4.44 -1.34
N ASP A 947 -23.68 -3.85 -0.44
CA ASP A 947 -23.16 -3.29 0.81
C ASP A 947 -22.83 -4.42 1.80
N TRP A 948 -21.69 -5.07 1.54
CA TRP A 948 -21.29 -6.31 2.17
C TRP A 948 -21.25 -6.17 3.69
N LEU A 949 -21.86 -7.13 4.38
CA LEU A 949 -21.93 -7.19 5.85
C LEU A 949 -22.66 -6.01 6.52
N ASN A 950 -23.63 -5.40 5.82
CA ASN A 950 -24.62 -4.52 6.44
C ASN A 950 -25.43 -5.25 7.53
N VAL A 951 -26.04 -4.46 8.43
CA VAL A 951 -26.83 -4.98 9.56
C VAL A 951 -28.31 -4.86 9.24
N ASN A 952 -28.84 -5.87 8.55
CA ASN A 952 -30.27 -5.99 8.21
C ASN A 952 -30.84 -4.76 7.47
N ASP A 953 -30.05 -4.10 6.60
CA ASP A 953 -30.42 -2.87 5.89
C ASP A 953 -29.84 -2.88 4.46
N ASP A 954 -30.14 -3.95 3.74
CA ASP A 954 -29.52 -4.30 2.45
C ASP A 954 -29.93 -3.35 1.32
N THR A 955 -28.98 -2.54 0.84
CA THR A 955 -29.20 -1.62 -0.30
C THR A 955 -29.25 -2.40 -1.62
N ALA A 956 -30.21 -2.05 -2.48
CA ALA A 956 -30.36 -2.69 -3.79
C ALA A 956 -29.11 -2.52 -4.66
N ARG A 957 -28.70 -3.59 -5.35
CA ARG A 957 -27.42 -3.64 -6.10
C ARG A 957 -27.39 -2.62 -7.23
N ASN A 958 -28.51 -2.39 -7.93
CA ASN A 958 -28.62 -1.40 -8.99
C ASN A 958 -28.40 0.05 -8.53
N ILE A 959 -28.75 0.38 -7.27
CA ILE A 959 -28.44 1.68 -6.66
C ILE A 959 -26.93 1.80 -6.48
N ILE A 960 -26.30 0.78 -5.87
CA ILE A 960 -24.85 0.74 -5.63
C ILE A 960 -24.08 0.82 -6.95
N SER A 961 -24.40 -0.04 -7.92
CA SER A 961 -23.67 -0.10 -9.18
C SER A 961 -23.82 1.15 -10.04
N THR A 962 -24.97 1.81 -9.99
CA THR A 962 -25.15 3.10 -10.69
C THR A 962 -24.41 4.23 -9.96
N ALA A 963 -24.41 4.24 -8.62
CA ALA A 963 -23.71 5.24 -7.82
C ALA A 963 -22.18 5.18 -8.03
N PHE A 964 -21.59 3.99 -7.97
CA PHE A 964 -20.15 3.81 -8.23
C PHE A 964 -19.78 4.12 -9.68
N PHE A 965 -20.67 3.85 -10.65
CA PHE A 965 -20.42 4.26 -12.05
C PHE A 965 -20.31 5.77 -12.21
N ALA A 966 -21.20 6.55 -11.58
CA ALA A 966 -21.09 8.00 -11.57
C ALA A 966 -19.81 8.48 -10.86
N HIS A 967 -19.46 7.84 -9.75
CA HIS A 967 -18.26 8.18 -8.97
C HIS A 967 -16.97 7.93 -9.77
N ALA A 968 -16.80 6.75 -10.37
CA ALA A 968 -15.65 6.43 -11.21
C ALA A 968 -15.50 7.42 -12.37
N ALA A 969 -16.60 7.76 -13.06
CA ALA A 969 -16.58 8.75 -14.13
C ALA A 969 -16.16 10.15 -13.64
N ARG A 970 -16.58 10.56 -12.43
CA ARG A 970 -16.16 11.83 -11.82
C ARG A 970 -14.65 11.82 -11.50
N LEU A 971 -14.15 10.79 -10.84
CA LEU A 971 -12.73 10.70 -10.47
C LEU A 971 -11.83 10.70 -11.71
N VAL A 972 -12.19 9.94 -12.75
CA VAL A 972 -11.45 9.93 -14.02
C VAL A 972 -11.48 11.30 -14.69
N SER A 973 -12.59 12.03 -14.63
CA SER A 973 -12.68 13.40 -15.16
C SER A 973 -11.69 14.35 -14.48
N GLU A 974 -11.58 14.29 -13.15
CA GLU A 974 -10.64 15.12 -12.37
C GLU A 974 -9.18 14.75 -12.67
N MET A 975 -8.89 13.45 -12.71
CA MET A 975 -7.56 12.94 -13.07
C MET A 975 -7.15 13.28 -14.51
N ALA A 976 -8.11 13.27 -15.44
CA ALA A 976 -7.90 13.68 -16.82
C ALA A 976 -7.50 15.16 -16.88
N ALA A 977 -8.19 16.04 -16.13
CA ALA A 977 -7.83 17.45 -16.05
C ALA A 977 -6.42 17.65 -15.46
N ALA A 978 -6.07 16.90 -14.41
CA ALA A 978 -4.78 17.00 -13.75
C ALA A 978 -3.59 16.47 -14.57
N THR A 979 -3.85 15.53 -15.50
CA THR A 979 -2.81 14.92 -16.36
C THR A 979 -2.74 15.51 -17.77
N GLY A 980 -3.51 16.57 -18.05
CA GLY A 980 -3.46 17.26 -19.35
C GLY A 980 -4.34 16.66 -20.45
N HIS A 981 -5.45 16.01 -20.08
CA HIS A 981 -6.44 15.39 -20.98
C HIS A 981 -7.81 16.13 -20.90
N PRO A 982 -7.91 17.39 -21.37
CA PRO A 982 -9.11 18.22 -21.17
C PRO A 982 -10.37 17.71 -21.90
N SER A 983 -10.21 16.99 -23.02
CA SER A 983 -11.31 16.36 -23.76
C SER A 983 -11.96 15.25 -22.96
N GLU A 984 -11.15 14.36 -22.38
CA GLU A 984 -11.55 13.26 -21.52
C GLU A 984 -12.14 13.80 -20.22
N ALA A 985 -11.54 14.84 -19.64
CA ALA A 985 -12.10 15.54 -18.48
C ALA A 985 -13.53 15.99 -18.73
N THR A 986 -13.78 16.66 -19.86
CA THR A 986 -15.11 17.11 -20.26
C THR A 986 -16.06 15.93 -20.51
N THR A 987 -15.58 14.90 -21.20
CA THR A 987 -16.38 13.72 -21.60
C THR A 987 -16.87 12.94 -20.38
N TYR A 988 -15.95 12.55 -19.49
CA TYR A 988 -16.29 11.79 -18.29
C TYR A 988 -17.02 12.64 -17.25
N GLY A 989 -16.74 13.96 -17.19
CA GLY A 989 -17.47 14.89 -16.34
C GLY A 989 -18.94 15.03 -16.76
N ASN A 990 -19.21 15.11 -18.07
CA ASN A 990 -20.57 15.12 -18.60
C ASN A 990 -21.27 13.78 -18.38
N LEU A 991 -20.58 12.66 -18.58
CA LEU A 991 -21.11 11.33 -18.30
C LEU A 991 -21.52 11.19 -16.83
N ALA A 992 -20.66 11.60 -15.89
CA ALA A 992 -20.97 11.59 -14.46
C ALA A 992 -22.24 12.40 -14.12
N ASN A 993 -22.39 13.59 -14.71
CA ASN A 993 -23.59 14.42 -14.55
C ASN A 993 -24.86 13.73 -15.10
N GLN A 994 -24.75 13.07 -16.26
CA GLN A 994 -25.87 12.35 -16.88
C GLN A 994 -26.30 11.15 -16.04
N ILE A 995 -25.34 10.39 -15.49
CA ILE A 995 -25.62 9.25 -14.60
C ILE A 995 -26.26 9.74 -13.30
N ALA A 996 -25.79 10.84 -12.70
CA ALA A 996 -26.39 11.42 -11.49
C ALA A 996 -27.85 11.85 -11.71
N ALA A 997 -28.15 12.45 -12.88
CA ALA A 997 -29.51 12.79 -13.26
C ALA A 997 -30.39 11.55 -13.46
N ALA A 998 -29.87 10.51 -14.13
CA ALA A 998 -30.57 9.23 -14.30
C ALA A 998 -30.83 8.54 -12.95
N PHE A 999 -29.83 8.49 -12.07
CA PHE A 999 -29.93 7.97 -10.72
C PHE A 999 -31.03 8.68 -9.93
N THR A 1000 -31.01 10.01 -9.91
CA THR A 1000 -32.03 10.81 -9.20
C THR A 1000 -33.42 10.51 -9.75
N SER A 1001 -33.58 10.52 -11.08
CA SER A 1001 -34.87 10.23 -11.73
C SER A 1001 -35.41 8.84 -11.40
N ARG A 1002 -34.52 7.84 -11.34
CA ARG A 1002 -34.92 6.42 -11.16
C ARG A 1002 -35.14 6.02 -9.71
N PHE A 1003 -34.34 6.56 -8.79
CA PHE A 1003 -34.22 6.05 -7.43
C PHE A 1003 -34.57 7.07 -6.35
N VAL A 1004 -34.81 8.34 -6.67
CA VAL A 1004 -35.03 9.39 -5.65
C VAL A 1004 -36.42 10.01 -5.80
N SER A 1005 -37.20 9.94 -4.72
CA SER A 1005 -38.53 10.56 -4.65
C SER A 1005 -38.43 12.07 -4.44
N GLY A 1006 -39.51 12.81 -4.75
CA GLY A 1006 -39.54 14.27 -4.61
C GLY A 1006 -39.33 14.81 -3.19
N ASP A 1007 -39.47 13.95 -2.16
CA ASP A 1007 -39.18 14.28 -0.75
C ASP A 1007 -37.74 13.92 -0.32
N GLY A 1008 -36.89 13.53 -1.26
CA GLY A 1008 -35.50 13.10 -1.01
C GLY A 1008 -35.36 11.64 -0.56
N THR A 1009 -36.42 10.84 -0.55
CA THR A 1009 -36.31 9.41 -0.23
C THR A 1009 -35.58 8.66 -1.35
N VAL A 1010 -34.42 8.08 -1.03
CA VAL A 1010 -33.70 7.14 -1.90
C VAL A 1010 -34.38 5.77 -1.79
N ALA A 1011 -34.61 5.11 -2.93
CA ALA A 1011 -35.27 3.82 -3.03
C ALA A 1011 -34.63 2.77 -2.09
N GLY A 1012 -35.46 1.94 -1.48
CA GLY A 1012 -35.04 1.00 -0.43
C GLY A 1012 -34.89 1.64 0.96
N ASN A 1013 -34.74 2.96 1.07
CA ASN A 1013 -34.68 3.70 2.34
C ASN A 1013 -33.65 3.10 3.33
N THR A 1014 -32.44 2.85 2.86
CA THR A 1014 -31.32 2.27 3.63
C THR A 1014 -30.29 3.34 3.97
N GLN A 1015 -29.53 3.18 5.07
CA GLN A 1015 -28.47 4.14 5.41
C GLN A 1015 -27.45 4.27 4.27
N THR A 1016 -26.96 3.15 3.74
CA THR A 1016 -25.97 3.15 2.65
C THR A 1016 -26.51 3.78 1.37
N GLY A 1017 -27.78 3.56 1.01
CA GLY A 1017 -28.39 4.21 -0.15
C GLY A 1017 -28.34 5.75 -0.06
N TYR A 1018 -28.65 6.32 1.10
CA TYR A 1018 -28.51 7.76 1.33
C TYR A 1018 -27.05 8.21 1.34
N VAL A 1019 -26.18 7.47 2.02
CA VAL A 1019 -24.76 7.78 2.13
C VAL A 1019 -24.10 7.87 0.75
N LEU A 1020 -24.30 6.87 -0.12
CA LEU A 1020 -23.71 6.88 -1.47
C LEU A 1020 -24.28 8.02 -2.34
N ALA A 1021 -25.59 8.27 -2.27
CA ALA A 1021 -26.21 9.36 -3.02
C ALA A 1021 -25.67 10.74 -2.63
N LEU A 1022 -25.41 10.94 -1.33
CA LEU A 1022 -24.87 12.18 -0.78
C LEU A 1022 -23.35 12.30 -1.02
N ALA A 1023 -22.58 11.26 -0.71
CA ALA A 1023 -21.12 11.26 -0.81
C ALA A 1023 -20.63 11.42 -2.26
N PHE A 1024 -21.32 10.80 -3.23
CA PHE A 1024 -20.95 10.88 -4.65
C PHE A 1024 -21.60 12.05 -5.39
N GLY A 1025 -22.31 12.94 -4.67
CA GLY A 1025 -22.91 14.14 -5.26
C GLY A 1025 -23.97 13.84 -6.31
N LEU A 1026 -24.78 12.79 -6.10
CA LEU A 1026 -25.78 12.34 -7.08
C LEU A 1026 -27.06 13.17 -7.03
N LEU A 1027 -27.32 13.84 -5.91
CA LEU A 1027 -28.55 14.56 -5.65
C LEU A 1027 -28.47 16.03 -6.11
N PRO A 1028 -29.55 16.59 -6.68
CA PRO A 1028 -29.63 18.02 -6.89
C PRO A 1028 -29.66 18.76 -5.53
N ALA A 1029 -29.16 19.99 -5.50
CA ALA A 1029 -28.94 20.76 -4.27
C ALA A 1029 -30.20 20.87 -3.39
N ASN A 1030 -31.39 20.96 -3.97
CA ASN A 1030 -32.66 21.05 -3.24
C ASN A 1030 -33.08 19.74 -2.54
N LEU A 1031 -32.51 18.58 -2.92
CA LEU A 1031 -32.81 17.28 -2.32
C LEU A 1031 -31.77 16.82 -1.30
N VAL A 1032 -30.61 17.50 -1.20
CA VAL A 1032 -29.55 17.17 -0.23
C VAL A 1032 -30.07 17.24 1.21
N GLY A 1033 -30.62 18.39 1.62
CA GLY A 1033 -31.17 18.56 2.98
C GLY A 1033 -32.27 17.54 3.33
N PRO A 1034 -33.29 17.34 2.47
CA PRO A 1034 -34.29 16.30 2.66
C PRO A 1034 -33.70 14.89 2.82
N ALA A 1035 -32.73 14.49 1.98
CA ALA A 1035 -32.09 13.18 2.08
C ALA A 1035 -31.27 13.03 3.39
N VAL A 1036 -30.55 14.07 3.82
CA VAL A 1036 -29.85 14.08 5.13
C VAL A 1036 -30.83 13.88 6.27
N ASN A 1037 -31.99 14.53 6.25
CA ASN A 1037 -33.02 14.36 7.27
C ASN A 1037 -33.56 12.92 7.31
N LYS A 1038 -33.71 12.26 6.15
CA LYS A 1038 -34.09 10.83 6.09
C LYS A 1038 -33.01 9.91 6.64
N LEU A 1039 -31.73 10.16 6.32
CA LEU A 1039 -30.60 9.42 6.87
C LEU A 1039 -30.55 9.53 8.40
N VAL A 1040 -30.70 10.74 8.95
CA VAL A 1040 -30.80 10.96 10.40
C VAL A 1040 -31.96 10.19 11.00
N ALA A 1041 -33.14 10.24 10.38
CA ALA A 1041 -34.31 9.51 10.85
C ALA A 1041 -34.08 7.99 10.85
N LYS A 1042 -33.35 7.46 9.85
CA LYS A 1042 -32.94 6.05 9.81
C LYS A 1042 -31.97 5.70 10.94
N VAL A 1043 -30.98 6.54 11.23
CA VAL A 1043 -30.10 6.34 12.39
C VAL A 1043 -30.89 6.33 13.69
N ALA A 1044 -31.81 7.28 13.87
CA ALA A 1044 -32.68 7.34 15.05
C ALA A 1044 -33.57 6.09 15.19
N ALA A 1045 -34.13 5.59 14.08
CA ALA A 1045 -34.93 4.38 14.06
C ALA A 1045 -34.13 3.11 14.44
N SER A 1046 -32.83 3.10 14.17
CA SER A 1046 -31.89 2.07 14.61
C SER A 1046 -31.33 2.31 16.03
N GLY A 1047 -31.96 3.16 16.83
CA GLY A 1047 -31.52 3.45 18.20
C GLY A 1047 -30.20 4.23 18.29
N GLY A 1048 -29.82 4.94 17.22
CA GLY A 1048 -28.53 5.64 17.14
C GLY A 1048 -27.38 4.81 16.58
N HIS A 1049 -27.66 3.59 16.11
CA HIS A 1049 -26.66 2.70 15.52
C HIS A 1049 -26.55 2.88 14.00
N LEU A 1050 -25.36 2.60 13.50
CA LEU A 1050 -25.13 2.34 12.08
C LEU A 1050 -25.82 1.04 11.65
N THR A 1051 -26.18 0.94 10.37
CA THR A 1051 -26.61 -0.31 9.73
C THR A 1051 -25.81 -0.65 8.48
N VAL A 1052 -24.80 0.18 8.16
CA VAL A 1052 -24.00 0.09 6.95
C VAL A 1052 -23.01 -1.07 6.95
N GLY A 1053 -22.72 -1.59 5.77
CA GLY A 1053 -21.64 -2.50 5.47
C GLY A 1053 -20.40 -1.77 4.91
N PHE A 1054 -19.60 -2.48 4.12
CA PHE A 1054 -18.30 -2.01 3.62
C PHE A 1054 -18.39 -0.77 2.75
N LEU A 1055 -19.43 -0.64 1.93
CA LEU A 1055 -19.53 0.45 0.96
C LEU A 1055 -20.12 1.72 1.59
N GLY A 1056 -20.85 1.58 2.71
CA GLY A 1056 -21.38 2.72 3.45
C GLY A 1056 -20.48 3.23 4.57
N VAL A 1057 -19.68 2.38 5.21
CA VAL A 1057 -18.97 2.70 6.47
C VAL A 1057 -17.96 3.83 6.37
N GLU A 1058 -17.22 3.92 5.25
CA GLU A 1058 -16.25 5.00 5.02
C GLU A 1058 -16.91 6.38 5.02
N ASN A 1059 -18.11 6.47 4.45
CA ASN A 1059 -18.75 7.74 4.10
C ASN A 1059 -19.87 8.15 5.07
N LEU A 1060 -20.39 7.24 5.91
CA LEU A 1060 -21.51 7.52 6.82
C LEU A 1060 -21.24 8.71 7.75
N LEU A 1061 -20.13 8.68 8.50
CA LEU A 1061 -19.81 9.74 9.45
C LEU A 1061 -19.40 11.05 8.76
N PRO A 1062 -18.54 11.04 7.71
CA PRO A 1062 -18.25 12.24 6.93
C PRO A 1062 -19.50 12.94 6.39
N VAL A 1063 -20.41 12.18 5.74
CA VAL A 1063 -21.65 12.74 5.18
C VAL A 1063 -22.49 13.44 6.24
N LEU A 1064 -22.66 12.83 7.41
CA LEU A 1064 -23.38 13.45 8.52
C LEU A 1064 -22.69 14.74 9.00
N ALA A 1065 -21.37 14.68 9.26
CA ALA A 1065 -20.62 15.81 9.82
C ALA A 1065 -20.50 17.00 8.85
N ASP A 1066 -20.36 16.73 7.55
CA ASP A 1066 -20.27 17.76 6.51
C ASP A 1066 -21.62 18.44 6.25
N ASN A 1067 -22.73 17.76 6.55
CA ASN A 1067 -24.10 18.30 6.47
C ASN A 1067 -24.63 18.80 7.83
N GLY A 1068 -23.75 19.22 8.73
CA GLY A 1068 -24.12 19.87 9.99
C GLY A 1068 -24.64 18.93 11.08
N ARG A 1069 -24.54 17.61 10.90
CA ARG A 1069 -24.99 16.58 11.84
C ARG A 1069 -23.84 15.82 12.50
N ALA A 1070 -22.80 16.55 12.90
CA ALA A 1070 -21.68 16.00 13.64
C ALA A 1070 -22.12 15.40 15.00
N ASP A 1071 -23.21 15.91 15.58
CA ASP A 1071 -23.88 15.33 16.76
C ASP A 1071 -24.22 13.85 16.56
N ILE A 1072 -24.85 13.53 15.42
CA ILE A 1072 -25.24 12.14 15.07
C ILE A 1072 -24.02 11.31 14.68
N ALA A 1073 -23.06 11.91 13.97
CA ALA A 1073 -21.82 11.20 13.65
C ALA A 1073 -21.09 10.75 14.93
N TYR A 1074 -20.98 11.61 15.94
CA TYR A 1074 -20.42 11.24 17.24
C TYR A 1074 -21.28 10.25 18.02
N GLN A 1075 -22.62 10.36 17.94
CA GLN A 1075 -23.53 9.38 18.56
C GLN A 1075 -23.24 7.96 18.05
N ILE A 1076 -23.03 7.79 16.74
CA ILE A 1076 -22.70 6.51 16.12
C ILE A 1076 -21.27 6.08 16.49
N LEU A 1077 -20.29 6.98 16.33
CA LEU A 1077 -18.88 6.69 16.57
C LEU A 1077 -18.63 6.22 18.01
N LEU A 1078 -19.35 6.81 18.97
CA LEU A 1078 -19.20 6.53 20.38
C LEU A 1078 -20.13 5.43 20.90
N GLN A 1079 -20.86 4.71 20.02
CA GLN A 1079 -21.77 3.65 20.47
C GLN A 1079 -21.01 2.49 21.14
N PRO A 1080 -21.33 2.17 22.41
CA PRO A 1080 -20.78 0.98 23.07
C PRO A 1080 -21.54 -0.31 22.70
N GLY A 1081 -22.77 -0.20 22.22
CA GLY A 1081 -23.65 -1.34 21.91
C GLY A 1081 -23.51 -1.86 20.47
N PHE A 1082 -24.09 -3.03 20.19
CA PHE A 1082 -24.14 -3.62 18.86
C PHE A 1082 -25.19 -2.94 17.96
N PRO A 1083 -24.88 -2.68 16.68
CA PRO A 1083 -23.55 -2.72 16.05
C PRO A 1083 -22.72 -1.46 16.35
N GLY A 1084 -21.39 -1.60 16.42
CA GLY A 1084 -20.47 -0.48 16.59
C GLY A 1084 -19.04 -0.89 16.91
N TRP A 1085 -18.09 0.04 16.76
CA TRP A 1085 -16.67 -0.21 17.11
C TRP A 1085 -16.45 -0.40 18.60
N GLY A 1086 -17.18 0.36 19.44
CA GLY A 1086 -17.16 0.18 20.90
C GLY A 1086 -17.60 -1.22 21.31
N TYR A 1087 -18.56 -1.80 20.59
CA TYR A 1087 -19.00 -3.18 20.80
C TYR A 1087 -17.89 -4.20 20.52
N MET A 1088 -17.16 -4.09 19.40
CA MET A 1088 -16.01 -4.96 19.11
C MET A 1088 -14.97 -4.89 20.24
N LEU A 1089 -14.63 -3.69 20.70
CA LEU A 1089 -13.66 -3.49 21.78
C LEU A 1089 -14.15 -4.08 23.11
N SER A 1090 -15.44 -3.97 23.42
CA SER A 1090 -16.03 -4.58 24.64
C SER A 1090 -15.91 -6.11 24.66
N ARG A 1091 -15.69 -6.72 23.49
CA ARG A 1091 -15.47 -8.16 23.30
C ARG A 1091 -13.99 -8.53 23.17
N GLY A 1092 -13.08 -7.61 23.45
CA GLY A 1092 -11.63 -7.86 23.48
C GLY A 1092 -10.91 -7.69 22.14
N ALA A 1093 -11.53 -7.02 21.16
CA ALA A 1093 -10.91 -6.76 19.87
C ALA A 1093 -9.63 -5.92 20.01
N THR A 1094 -8.55 -6.39 19.37
CA THR A 1094 -7.26 -5.66 19.22
C THR A 1094 -6.98 -5.27 17.78
N THR A 1095 -7.88 -5.66 16.87
CA THR A 1095 -7.92 -5.43 15.42
C THR A 1095 -9.38 -5.21 15.04
N ILE A 1096 -9.64 -4.61 13.89
CA ILE A 1096 -11.00 -4.53 13.35
C ILE A 1096 -11.43 -5.92 12.83
N TRP A 1097 -12.70 -6.26 13.01
CA TRP A 1097 -13.25 -7.56 12.60
C TRP A 1097 -13.89 -7.46 11.22
N GLU A 1098 -14.07 -8.62 10.57
CA GLU A 1098 -14.79 -8.71 9.30
C GLU A 1098 -16.27 -8.34 9.47
N ARG A 1099 -16.90 -8.82 10.55
CA ARG A 1099 -18.32 -8.59 10.87
C ARG A 1099 -18.48 -7.71 12.11
N TRP A 1100 -19.54 -6.90 12.11
CA TRP A 1100 -19.98 -6.16 13.31
C TRP A 1100 -20.29 -7.07 14.52
N ASP A 1101 -20.73 -8.31 14.26
CA ASP A 1101 -21.12 -9.34 15.24
C ASP A 1101 -20.29 -10.62 15.11
N GLY A 1102 -18.97 -10.50 14.86
CA GLY A 1102 -18.09 -11.67 14.81
C GLY A 1102 -18.21 -12.54 16.08
N ILE A 1103 -18.38 -11.88 17.23
CA ILE A 1103 -18.97 -12.43 18.46
C ILE A 1103 -20.34 -11.76 18.66
N ARG A 1104 -21.41 -12.57 18.72
CA ARG A 1104 -22.79 -12.09 18.91
C ARG A 1104 -23.04 -11.60 20.34
N THR A 1105 -24.18 -10.95 20.54
CA THR A 1105 -24.57 -10.34 21.82
C THR A 1105 -24.69 -11.36 22.95
N ASP A 1106 -25.05 -12.60 22.64
CA ASP A 1106 -25.12 -13.75 23.55
C ASP A 1106 -23.77 -14.46 23.78
N GLY A 1107 -22.70 -14.03 23.11
CA GLY A 1107 -21.38 -14.65 23.17
C GLY A 1107 -21.15 -15.79 22.16
N SER A 1108 -22.16 -16.19 21.39
CA SER A 1108 -21.99 -17.16 20.30
C SER A 1108 -21.18 -16.57 19.14
N LEU A 1109 -20.48 -17.42 18.39
CA LEU A 1109 -19.68 -17.00 17.24
C LEU A 1109 -20.51 -16.97 15.95
N ASN A 1110 -20.19 -16.04 15.06
CA ASN A 1110 -20.80 -15.98 13.73
C ASN A 1110 -20.42 -17.19 12.85
N ASP A 1111 -21.01 -17.27 11.66
CA ASP A 1111 -20.78 -18.35 10.70
C ASP A 1111 -19.28 -18.59 10.46
N VAL A 1112 -18.85 -19.84 10.70
CA VAL A 1112 -17.45 -20.26 10.60
C VAL A 1112 -16.92 -20.16 9.18
N GLY A 1113 -17.79 -20.18 8.17
CA GLY A 1113 -17.42 -20.02 6.77
C GLY A 1113 -16.85 -18.63 6.42
N MET A 1114 -17.18 -17.60 7.22
CA MET A 1114 -16.73 -16.22 7.00
C MET A 1114 -16.84 -15.39 8.28
N ASN A 1115 -15.83 -15.50 9.15
CA ASN A 1115 -15.75 -14.75 10.41
C ASN A 1115 -14.29 -14.51 10.86
N SER A 1116 -13.57 -13.63 10.17
CA SER A 1116 -12.22 -13.18 10.58
C SER A 1116 -12.30 -12.09 11.66
N PHE A 1117 -11.35 -12.14 12.60
CA PHE A 1117 -11.16 -11.11 13.63
C PHE A 1117 -10.05 -10.12 13.28
N ASN A 1118 -9.59 -10.09 12.02
CA ASN A 1118 -8.53 -9.20 11.56
C ASN A 1118 -8.73 -8.77 10.10
N HIS A 1119 -9.58 -7.77 9.93
CA HIS A 1119 -10.03 -7.26 8.65
C HIS A 1119 -10.12 -5.73 8.71
N TYR A 1120 -9.59 -5.00 7.72
CA TYR A 1120 -9.49 -3.55 7.83
C TYR A 1120 -10.67 -2.75 7.26
N GLY A 1121 -11.56 -3.36 6.46
CA GLY A 1121 -12.63 -2.64 5.73
C GLY A 1121 -13.50 -1.76 6.63
N LEU A 1122 -14.03 -2.31 7.73
CA LEU A 1122 -14.83 -1.56 8.72
C LEU A 1122 -14.01 -0.54 9.54
N GLY A 1123 -12.68 -0.53 9.35
CA GLY A 1123 -11.74 0.41 9.95
C GLY A 1123 -11.57 1.70 9.15
N SER A 1124 -12.25 1.85 8.01
CA SER A 1124 -12.21 3.05 7.15
C SER A 1124 -12.68 4.34 7.84
N VAL A 1125 -13.32 4.20 9.01
CA VAL A 1125 -13.61 5.33 9.92
C VAL A 1125 -12.36 6.09 10.36
N GLY A 1126 -11.16 5.50 10.25
CA GLY A 1126 -9.90 6.17 10.57
C GLY A 1126 -9.73 7.50 9.82
N ASP A 1127 -10.14 7.59 8.56
CA ASP A 1127 -10.09 8.85 7.78
C ASP A 1127 -10.93 9.96 8.46
N PHE A 1128 -12.12 9.61 8.97
CA PHE A 1128 -12.97 10.53 9.75
C PHE A 1128 -12.28 10.99 11.04
N LEU A 1129 -11.62 10.06 11.73
CA LEU A 1129 -10.89 10.37 12.96
C LEU A 1129 -9.77 11.38 12.72
N TYR A 1130 -9.02 11.28 11.62
CA TYR A 1130 -7.97 12.26 11.31
C TYR A 1130 -8.54 13.59 10.78
N LYS A 1131 -9.44 13.55 9.81
CA LYS A 1131 -9.92 14.75 9.07
C LYS A 1131 -10.94 15.57 9.83
N GLN A 1132 -11.82 14.94 10.58
CA GLN A 1132 -12.94 15.62 11.22
C GLN A 1132 -12.80 15.66 12.74
N VAL A 1133 -12.41 14.57 13.41
CA VAL A 1133 -12.14 14.64 14.87
C VAL A 1133 -10.83 15.40 15.13
N GLY A 1134 -9.75 14.97 14.48
CA GLY A 1134 -8.46 15.65 14.51
C GLY A 1134 -8.43 16.96 13.73
N GLY A 1135 -9.27 17.08 12.71
CA GLY A 1135 -9.43 18.29 11.91
C GLY A 1135 -8.39 18.47 10.81
N LEU A 1136 -7.61 17.47 10.41
CA LEU A 1136 -6.50 17.65 9.46
C LEU A 1136 -6.80 16.97 8.10
N ALA A 1137 -6.93 17.76 7.04
CA ALA A 1137 -7.25 17.27 5.69
C ALA A 1137 -6.39 17.94 4.61
N PRO A 1138 -6.19 17.30 3.44
CA PRO A 1138 -5.60 17.97 2.29
C PRO A 1138 -6.58 19.04 1.76
N GLY A 1139 -6.09 20.26 1.55
CA GLY A 1139 -6.80 21.31 0.82
C GLY A 1139 -6.52 21.31 -0.68
N SER A 1140 -5.47 20.61 -1.08
CA SER A 1140 -5.12 20.28 -2.45
C SER A 1140 -4.36 18.94 -2.47
N PRO A 1141 -4.22 18.27 -3.64
CA PRO A 1141 -3.42 17.06 -3.74
C PRO A 1141 -2.01 17.22 -3.12
N GLY A 1142 -1.58 16.21 -2.37
CA GLY A 1142 -0.28 16.17 -1.70
C GLY A 1142 -0.10 17.13 -0.51
N TYR A 1143 -1.16 17.81 -0.04
CA TYR A 1143 -1.10 18.79 1.06
C TYR A 1143 -0.31 20.06 0.76
N LYS A 1144 -0.20 20.48 -0.51
CA LYS A 1144 0.38 21.80 -0.86
C LYS A 1144 -0.40 22.95 -0.21
N SER A 1145 -1.72 22.78 -0.11
CA SER A 1145 -2.60 23.49 0.80
C SER A 1145 -3.26 22.49 1.75
N LEU A 1146 -3.52 22.91 2.99
CA LEU A 1146 -4.17 22.12 4.02
C LEU A 1146 -5.53 22.71 4.40
N VAL A 1147 -6.41 21.88 4.93
CA VAL A 1147 -7.59 22.31 5.67
C VAL A 1147 -7.44 21.85 7.11
N VAL A 1148 -7.54 22.81 8.04
CA VAL A 1148 -7.62 22.53 9.48
C VAL A 1148 -9.02 22.88 9.97
N ALA A 1149 -9.88 21.89 10.18
CA ALA A 1149 -11.30 22.08 10.48
C ALA A 1149 -11.85 21.03 11.47
N PRO A 1150 -11.41 21.06 12.75
CA PRO A 1150 -11.88 20.10 13.75
C PRO A 1150 -13.39 20.28 14.02
N LYS A 1151 -14.10 19.15 14.05
CA LYS A 1151 -15.51 19.06 14.44
C LYS A 1151 -15.57 18.76 15.94
N VAL A 1152 -15.49 19.78 16.79
CA VAL A 1152 -15.56 19.62 18.25
C VAL A 1152 -16.96 19.13 18.65
N GLY A 1153 -17.05 18.08 19.47
CA GLY A 1153 -18.33 17.49 19.86
C GLY A 1153 -18.21 16.12 20.54
N GLY A 1154 -19.35 15.43 20.70
CA GLY A 1154 -19.39 14.05 21.23
C GLY A 1154 -18.93 13.90 22.69
N GLY A 1155 -18.87 14.99 23.45
CA GLY A 1155 -18.30 14.99 24.81
C GLY A 1155 -16.77 14.91 24.86
N LEU A 1156 -16.08 14.98 23.70
CA LEU A 1156 -14.63 15.08 23.66
C LEU A 1156 -14.17 16.46 24.14
N THR A 1157 -13.19 16.46 25.04
CA THR A 1157 -12.55 17.68 25.56
C THR A 1157 -11.22 17.99 24.88
N SER A 1158 -10.64 17.03 24.17
CA SER A 1158 -9.44 17.24 23.36
C SER A 1158 -9.28 16.21 22.25
N ALA A 1159 -8.62 16.63 21.18
CA ALA A 1159 -7.98 15.75 20.21
C ALA A 1159 -6.75 16.41 19.58
N LYS A 1160 -5.71 15.60 19.36
CA LYS A 1160 -4.48 15.97 18.67
C LYS A 1160 -4.23 15.03 17.52
N SER A 1161 -4.14 15.58 16.32
CA SER A 1161 -3.78 14.89 15.09
C SER A 1161 -2.49 15.49 14.53
N ALA A 1162 -1.54 14.63 14.15
CA ALA A 1162 -0.33 15.03 13.45
C ALA A 1162 -0.10 14.09 12.26
N TYR A 1163 0.34 14.65 11.13
CA TYR A 1163 0.59 13.90 9.91
C TYR A 1163 1.86 14.40 9.21
N GLU A 1164 2.74 13.48 8.81
CA GLU A 1164 3.92 13.76 8.01
C GLU A 1164 3.57 13.87 6.53
N THR A 1165 3.35 15.10 6.04
CA THR A 1165 3.05 15.36 4.62
C THR A 1165 4.31 15.24 3.76
N PRO A 1166 4.18 15.21 2.42
CA PRO A 1166 5.31 15.40 1.50
C PRO A 1166 6.12 16.69 1.74
N TYR A 1167 5.54 17.69 2.41
CA TYR A 1167 6.16 18.98 2.72
C TYR A 1167 6.70 19.10 4.15
N GLY A 1168 6.39 18.14 5.03
CA GLY A 1168 6.75 18.17 6.46
C GLY A 1168 5.56 17.91 7.39
N GLN A 1169 5.79 17.97 8.70
CA GLN A 1169 4.77 17.68 9.71
C GLN A 1169 3.70 18.77 9.79
N ALA A 1170 2.43 18.38 9.63
CA ALA A 1170 1.26 19.20 9.91
C ALA A 1170 0.58 18.75 11.20
N VAL A 1171 0.08 19.68 12.00
CA VAL A 1171 -0.54 19.40 13.32
C VAL A 1171 -1.83 20.19 13.48
N SER A 1172 -2.83 19.54 14.06
CA SER A 1172 -4.05 20.13 14.62
C SER A 1172 -4.24 19.60 16.04
N ASP A 1173 -4.19 20.47 17.03
CA ASP A 1173 -4.28 20.15 18.46
C ASP A 1173 -5.30 21.07 19.12
N TRP A 1174 -6.47 20.53 19.47
CA TRP A 1174 -7.53 21.30 20.11
C TRP A 1174 -7.87 20.78 21.50
N THR A 1175 -8.19 21.71 22.39
CA THR A 1175 -8.62 21.46 23.77
C THR A 1175 -9.78 22.38 24.14
N SER A 1176 -10.86 21.84 24.68
CA SER A 1176 -11.98 22.57 25.28
C SER A 1176 -11.93 22.41 26.80
N SER A 1177 -11.68 23.50 27.52
CA SER A 1177 -11.60 23.51 28.98
C SER A 1177 -11.94 24.90 29.53
N GLY A 1178 -12.58 24.96 30.70
CA GLY A 1178 -12.93 26.24 31.34
C GLY A 1178 -13.81 27.16 30.48
N GLY A 1179 -14.67 26.60 29.62
CA GLY A 1179 -15.50 27.37 28.68
C GLY A 1179 -14.73 28.01 27.52
N THR A 1180 -13.48 27.59 27.26
CA THR A 1180 -12.64 28.08 26.17
C THR A 1180 -12.17 26.94 25.28
N LEU A 1181 -12.34 27.08 23.98
CA LEU A 1181 -11.73 26.23 22.96
C LEU A 1181 -10.39 26.86 22.53
N THR A 1182 -9.31 26.11 22.67
CA THR A 1182 -7.98 26.46 22.12
C THR A 1182 -7.66 25.52 20.98
N LEU A 1183 -7.26 26.05 19.82
CA LEU A 1183 -6.79 25.30 18.66
C LEU A 1183 -5.36 25.74 18.30
N ARG A 1184 -4.42 24.80 18.38
CA ARG A 1184 -3.04 24.97 17.94
C ARG A 1184 -2.85 24.28 16.59
N VAL A 1185 -2.22 24.98 15.65
CA VAL A 1185 -1.99 24.48 14.29
C VAL A 1185 -0.53 24.61 13.92
N THR A 1186 0.02 23.60 13.23
CA THR A 1186 1.35 23.64 12.61
C THR A 1186 1.22 23.38 11.12
N ILE A 1187 1.78 24.27 10.30
CA ILE A 1187 1.69 24.27 8.85
C ILE A 1187 3.12 24.19 8.28
N PRO A 1188 3.49 23.15 7.51
CA PRO A 1188 4.83 22.96 6.96
C PRO A 1188 5.29 24.13 6.06
N VAL A 1189 6.60 24.39 6.04
CA VAL A 1189 7.22 25.41 5.16
C VAL A 1189 6.91 25.11 3.69
N GLY A 1190 6.60 26.14 2.91
CA GLY A 1190 6.21 25.98 1.50
C GLY A 1190 4.74 25.63 1.26
N THR A 1191 3.93 25.54 2.31
CA THR A 1191 2.48 25.27 2.28
C THR A 1191 1.66 26.38 2.95
N SER A 1192 0.34 26.30 2.86
CA SER A 1192 -0.65 27.16 3.56
C SER A 1192 -1.77 26.30 4.10
N ALA A 1193 -2.57 26.85 5.01
CA ALA A 1193 -3.82 26.23 5.43
C ALA A 1193 -5.01 27.19 5.37
N ILE A 1194 -6.18 26.62 5.07
CA ILE A 1194 -7.46 27.18 5.47
C ILE A 1194 -7.83 26.59 6.83
N VAL A 1195 -7.91 27.43 7.85
CA VAL A 1195 -8.28 27.06 9.21
C VAL A 1195 -9.72 27.48 9.49
N LYS A 1196 -10.58 26.53 9.85
CA LYS A 1196 -11.97 26.76 10.24
C LYS A 1196 -12.09 26.56 11.75
N VAL A 1197 -12.18 27.66 12.50
CA VAL A 1197 -12.26 27.65 13.96
C VAL A 1197 -13.74 27.62 14.37
N PRO A 1198 -14.23 26.54 15.02
CA PRO A 1198 -15.61 26.49 15.53
C PRO A 1198 -15.84 27.61 16.54
N ALA A 1199 -16.85 28.44 16.32
CA ALA A 1199 -17.17 29.59 17.18
C ALA A 1199 -18.61 30.06 16.98
N SER A 1200 -19.17 30.81 17.92
CA SER A 1200 -20.52 31.39 17.80
C SER A 1200 -20.61 32.54 16.80
N SER A 1201 -19.48 33.24 16.56
CA SER A 1201 -19.33 34.30 15.57
C SER A 1201 -17.84 34.50 15.27
N ALA A 1202 -17.50 35.15 14.14
CA ALA A 1202 -16.12 35.53 13.85
C ALA A 1202 -15.50 36.47 14.91
N ALA A 1203 -16.31 37.34 15.51
CA ALA A 1203 -15.85 38.29 16.53
C ALA A 1203 -15.48 37.62 17.87
N ALA A 1204 -15.94 36.39 18.12
CA ALA A 1204 -15.63 35.64 19.32
C ALA A 1204 -14.22 34.99 19.28
N VAL A 1205 -13.60 34.91 18.11
CA VAL A 1205 -12.31 34.26 17.92
C VAL A 1205 -11.17 35.25 18.11
N THR A 1206 -10.26 34.94 19.02
CA THR A 1206 -8.93 35.55 19.07
C THR A 1206 -8.03 34.80 18.10
N ALA A 1207 -7.70 35.43 16.99
CA ALA A 1207 -6.87 34.89 15.92
C ALA A 1207 -5.43 35.44 15.99
N PRO A 1208 -4.42 34.69 15.52
CA PRO A 1208 -3.05 35.19 15.41
C PRO A 1208 -2.97 36.32 14.37
N ALA A 1209 -2.00 37.24 14.51
CA ALA A 1209 -1.85 38.41 13.63
C ALA A 1209 -1.61 38.06 12.14
N GLN A 1210 -1.12 36.85 11.86
CA GLN A 1210 -0.89 36.33 10.52
C GLN A 1210 -2.16 35.77 9.86
N ALA A 1211 -3.25 35.57 10.61
CA ALA A 1211 -4.49 35.08 10.06
C ALA A 1211 -5.15 36.14 9.17
N VAL A 1212 -5.58 35.72 7.99
CA VAL A 1212 -6.37 36.55 7.07
C VAL A 1212 -7.79 36.03 7.09
N SER A 1213 -8.75 36.88 7.47
CA SER A 1213 -10.15 36.49 7.55
C SER A 1213 -10.72 36.22 6.16
N PHE A 1214 -11.36 35.06 6.02
CA PHE A 1214 -12.10 34.61 4.84
C PHE A 1214 -13.62 34.54 5.17
N GLY A 1215 -14.03 35.22 6.25
CA GLY A 1215 -15.41 35.33 6.69
C GLY A 1215 -15.83 34.28 7.72
N TYR A 1216 -17.14 34.15 7.88
CA TYR A 1216 -17.79 33.22 8.80
C TYR A 1216 -18.79 32.37 8.04
N ALA A 1217 -18.68 31.06 8.13
CA ALA A 1217 -19.55 30.14 7.41
C ALA A 1217 -19.74 28.84 8.21
N ALA A 1218 -20.97 28.31 8.21
CA ALA A 1218 -21.31 27.01 8.81
C ALA A 1218 -20.82 26.84 10.26
N GLY A 1219 -20.97 27.88 11.10
CA GLY A 1219 -20.59 27.81 12.52
C GLY A 1219 -19.09 27.97 12.80
N ALA A 1220 -18.31 28.43 11.83
CA ALA A 1220 -16.87 28.58 11.98
C ALA A 1220 -16.37 29.91 11.39
N ALA A 1221 -15.41 30.52 12.08
CA ALA A 1221 -14.58 31.59 11.53
C ALA A 1221 -13.51 30.98 10.63
N VAL A 1222 -13.38 31.48 9.40
CA VAL A 1222 -12.49 30.92 8.37
C VAL A 1222 -11.29 31.84 8.19
N TYR A 1223 -10.10 31.27 8.26
CA TYR A 1223 -8.85 32.00 8.11
C TYR A 1223 -7.92 31.32 7.12
N HIS A 1224 -7.20 32.11 6.33
CA HIS A 1224 -6.01 31.66 5.63
C HIS A 1224 -4.77 31.92 6.51
N LEU A 1225 -3.87 30.93 6.57
CA LEU A 1225 -2.59 31.03 7.27
C LEU A 1225 -1.43 30.55 6.38
N PRO A 1226 -0.28 31.25 6.39
CA PRO A 1226 0.95 30.73 5.80
C PRO A 1226 1.58 29.66 6.71
N SER A 1227 2.69 29.04 6.27
CA SER A 1227 3.45 28.09 7.09
C SER A 1227 3.86 28.65 8.45
N GLY A 1228 3.88 27.85 9.50
CA GLY A 1228 4.22 28.29 10.86
C GLY A 1228 3.43 27.55 11.94
N SER A 1229 3.58 28.00 13.18
CA SER A 1229 2.83 27.49 14.33
C SER A 1229 1.97 28.59 14.93
N TYR A 1230 0.67 28.33 15.08
CA TYR A 1230 -0.30 29.35 15.48
C TYR A 1230 -1.28 28.82 16.52
N THR A 1231 -1.88 29.74 17.29
CA THR A 1231 -2.91 29.42 18.30
C THR A 1231 -4.12 30.31 18.09
N PHE A 1232 -5.30 29.71 18.12
CA PHE A 1232 -6.60 30.37 18.17
C PHE A 1232 -7.27 30.08 19.51
N THR A 1233 -8.01 31.05 20.04
CA THR A 1233 -8.88 30.85 21.21
C THR A 1233 -10.25 31.44 20.98
N THR A 1234 -11.29 30.77 21.46
CA THR A 1234 -12.69 31.23 21.41
C THR A 1234 -13.43 30.71 22.62
N PRO A 1235 -14.46 31.41 23.13
CA PRO A 1235 -15.44 30.80 24.01
C PRO A 1235 -15.99 29.51 23.37
N ALA A 1236 -16.05 28.44 24.17
CA ALA A 1236 -16.43 27.09 23.75
C ALA A 1236 -17.95 26.95 23.51
#